data_AF-A0A1F8KPH7-F1
#
_entry.id   AF-A0A1F8KPH7-F1
#
_cell.length_a   1.000
_cell.length_b   1.000
_cell.length_c   1.000
_cell.angle_alpha   90.00
_cell.angle_beta   90.00
_cell.angle_gamma   90.00
#
_symmetry.space_group_name_H-M   'P 1'
#
loop_
_entity.id
_entity.type
_entity.pdbx_description
1 polymer ?
#
loop_
_entity_poly.entity_id
_entity_poly.type
_entity_poly.pdbx_seq_one_letter_code
_entity_poly.pdbx_strand_id
1 'polypeptide(L)'
;MKNRLLILGFMLSILLAACNFTLAEDITPPPNYVSPTPAPTMGALFPSEPPSPARGQAIFDAKCAPCHGTDGLGNGPQAGSLSVPISAIGLRDIASQSNPAKWYTIITQGQMDRYMPPFTSLSDAERWDVLSYVYTLSNISSQVEQGAVLYANLCATCHGPNGDGSKGQTTGSPVDFSNPAFMSQVTGLGMYQVISNGLSPKMEAFNSQLSDAEIWAITAYLRTLTYDNSVLVAQMPSPTVETLTTFSPTENPTQDTTSMPVDMTPEVTATPEFTVTPEGLFASVSGQITNGSGGNVPKDLSIVLHGYVNMNEIVNLITPVNPDGSYEFTGVPLESGMAFVISTDVEGTPYNSDVAVYDGTTTVFELPLTVFDTTTDPSSISADRLHIFFDFSNSGQVQVIEIYILSNTSNKAVVAAGPDQSILTYILPEGASNLQFETGEIGNPFISTKDGFGDPTSILPGASSYQLMYAFDLPYGKKLEINQSLNVSVGSVIVMAPDGIKVSSDQLADGGSRDVQGQPYTMFTAENLAVGDSLTLTISGTPKTDSSTGSTSVTSQTSLVIGLGIFGSVLILAGVFFFLRGPSRKVDLDDKLDDDETDALGNDADLLMDAIASLDDQYKAGALSEETYQKRRADLKARLKELL
;
A
#
# COMPACT_ATOMS: atom_id res chain seq x y z
N MET A 1 34.09 -78.92 1.43
CA MET A 1 32.87 -78.06 1.52
C MET A 1 33.06 -76.82 2.39
N LYS A 2 33.90 -76.83 3.45
CA LYS A 2 34.19 -75.65 4.30
C LYS A 2 34.82 -74.44 3.57
N ASN A 3 35.70 -74.66 2.59
CA ASN A 3 36.38 -73.55 1.89
C ASN A 3 35.52 -72.87 0.81
N ARG A 4 34.39 -73.45 0.39
CA ARG A 4 33.50 -72.83 -0.60
C ARG A 4 32.50 -71.86 0.02
N LEU A 5 32.10 -72.08 1.28
CA LEU A 5 31.22 -71.15 2.01
C LEU A 5 31.95 -69.86 2.40
N LEU A 6 33.26 -69.95 2.69
CA LEU A 6 34.10 -68.80 3.07
C LEU A 6 34.37 -67.87 1.88
N ILE A 7 34.53 -68.43 0.69
CA ILE A 7 34.71 -67.66 -0.55
C ILE A 7 33.39 -66.99 -0.98
N LEU A 8 32.24 -67.65 -0.77
CA LEU A 8 30.94 -67.08 -1.08
C LEU A 8 30.55 -65.95 -0.11
N GLY A 9 30.93 -66.07 1.17
CA GLY A 9 30.74 -65.00 2.16
C GLY A 9 31.58 -63.75 1.87
N PHE A 10 32.82 -63.94 1.41
CA PHE A 10 33.73 -62.82 1.09
C PHE A 10 33.32 -62.07 -0.18
N MET A 11 32.80 -62.78 -1.19
CA MET A 11 32.23 -62.18 -2.40
C MET A 11 30.94 -61.40 -2.12
N LEU A 12 30.08 -61.88 -1.22
CA LEU A 12 28.85 -61.18 -0.85
C LEU A 12 29.14 -59.89 -0.05
N SER A 13 30.17 -59.88 0.81
CA SER A 13 30.60 -58.66 1.52
C SER A 13 31.22 -57.60 0.60
N ILE A 14 31.84 -57.99 -0.51
CA ILE A 14 32.37 -57.05 -1.51
C ILE A 14 31.24 -56.45 -2.36
N LEU A 15 30.19 -57.24 -2.65
CA LEU A 15 28.98 -56.76 -3.34
C LEU A 15 28.13 -55.80 -2.50
N LEU A 16 28.08 -55.97 -1.16
CA LEU A 16 27.41 -55.00 -0.28
C LEU A 16 28.24 -53.73 0.01
N ALA A 17 29.56 -53.75 -0.16
CA ALA A 17 30.41 -52.57 -0.03
C ALA A 17 30.46 -51.72 -1.31
N ALA A 18 30.11 -52.27 -2.47
CA ALA A 18 30.12 -51.58 -3.75
C ALA A 18 28.91 -50.65 -3.99
N CYS A 19 27.88 -50.70 -3.13
CA CYS A 19 26.70 -49.83 -3.24
C CYS A 19 26.81 -48.52 -2.44
N ASN A 20 27.96 -48.23 -1.82
CA ASN A 20 28.22 -46.95 -1.12
C ASN A 20 29.07 -45.97 -1.94
N PHE A 21 29.24 -46.19 -3.26
CA PHE A 21 29.75 -45.14 -4.14
C PHE A 21 28.64 -44.13 -4.40
N THR A 22 28.65 -43.10 -3.55
CA THR A 22 27.94 -41.85 -3.77
C THR A 22 28.31 -41.31 -5.15
N LEU A 23 27.36 -41.28 -6.09
CA LEU A 23 27.39 -40.39 -7.27
C LEU A 23 27.15 -38.94 -6.82
N ALA A 24 27.90 -38.47 -5.83
CA ALA A 24 28.17 -37.05 -5.70
C ALA A 24 29.28 -36.77 -6.69
N GLU A 25 28.92 -36.59 -7.96
CA GLU A 25 29.78 -35.88 -8.89
C GLU A 25 30.13 -34.55 -8.23
N ASP A 26 31.42 -34.29 -8.15
CA ASP A 26 31.99 -33.00 -7.87
C ASP A 26 31.58 -32.07 -9.01
N ILE A 27 30.35 -31.56 -8.94
CA ILE A 27 29.84 -30.50 -9.80
C ILE A 27 30.56 -29.25 -9.33
N THR A 28 31.82 -29.12 -9.75
CA THR A 28 32.52 -27.84 -9.68
C THR A 28 31.63 -26.83 -10.38
N PRO A 29 31.12 -25.82 -9.66
CA PRO A 29 30.24 -24.84 -10.26
C PRO A 29 30.96 -24.20 -11.45
N PRO A 30 30.25 -23.88 -12.55
CA PRO A 30 30.87 -23.20 -13.68
C PRO A 30 31.64 -21.96 -13.17
N PRO A 31 32.81 -21.62 -13.75
CA PRO A 31 33.49 -20.39 -13.39
C PRO A 31 32.50 -19.24 -13.61
N ASN A 32 32.20 -18.49 -12.53
CA ASN A 32 31.13 -17.49 -12.37
C ASN A 32 29.79 -17.96 -11.80
N TYR A 33 29.68 -19.16 -11.23
CA TYR A 33 28.52 -19.52 -10.40
C TYR A 33 28.53 -18.68 -9.11
N VAL A 34 27.60 -17.74 -9.06
CA VAL A 34 27.22 -17.08 -7.81
C VAL A 34 26.17 -17.98 -7.17
N SER A 35 26.47 -18.59 -6.03
CA SER A 35 25.44 -19.29 -5.25
C SER A 35 24.26 -18.34 -5.06
N PRO A 36 23.01 -18.75 -5.35
CA PRO A 36 21.86 -17.91 -5.07
C PRO A 36 21.91 -17.51 -3.59
N THR A 37 21.94 -16.20 -3.35
CA THR A 37 21.89 -15.65 -2.00
C THR A 37 20.69 -16.29 -1.31
N PRO A 38 20.86 -16.94 -0.15
CA PRO A 38 19.76 -17.48 0.62
C PRO A 38 18.66 -16.41 0.74
N ALA A 39 17.39 -16.82 0.66
CA ALA A 39 16.28 -15.91 0.95
C ALA A 39 16.59 -15.22 2.29
N PRO A 40 16.58 -13.87 2.36
CA PRO A 40 16.93 -13.19 3.59
C PRO A 40 15.94 -13.65 4.65
N THR A 41 16.45 -14.30 5.69
CA THR A 41 15.72 -14.47 6.94
C THR A 41 15.30 -13.06 7.38
N MET A 42 14.03 -12.86 7.75
CA MET A 42 13.63 -11.61 8.39
C MET A 42 14.62 -11.34 9.53
N GLY A 43 15.36 -10.24 9.42
CA GLY A 43 16.22 -9.75 10.50
C GLY A 43 15.38 -9.30 11.69
N ALA A 44 16.03 -8.75 12.71
CA ALA A 44 15.29 -8.03 13.73
C ALA A 44 14.48 -6.90 13.07
N LEU A 45 13.24 -6.67 13.50
CA LEU A 45 12.40 -5.56 13.03
C LEU A 45 12.83 -4.21 13.62
N PHE A 46 14.13 -4.08 13.90
CA PHE A 46 14.83 -2.89 14.33
C PHE A 46 16.31 -3.05 13.96
N PRO A 47 17.03 -1.96 13.67
CA PRO A 47 18.43 -2.02 13.28
C PRO A 47 19.32 -2.36 14.50
N SER A 48 20.33 -3.20 14.28
CA SER A 48 21.33 -3.54 15.32
C SER A 48 22.36 -2.44 15.56
N GLU A 49 22.51 -1.53 14.59
CA GLU A 49 23.40 -0.37 14.63
C GLU A 49 22.67 0.85 14.05
N PRO A 50 23.00 2.09 14.45
CA PRO A 50 22.34 3.29 13.91
C PRO A 50 22.42 3.37 12.37
N PRO A 51 21.29 3.44 11.65
CA PRO A 51 21.31 3.55 10.19
C PRO A 51 21.75 4.95 9.74
N SER A 52 22.37 5.04 8.57
CA SER A 52 22.88 6.27 7.98
C SER A 52 22.10 6.66 6.72
N PRO A 53 21.36 7.79 6.75
CA PRO A 53 20.70 8.32 5.55
C PRO A 53 21.68 8.60 4.41
N ALA A 54 22.92 9.00 4.71
CA ALA A 54 23.93 9.27 3.69
C ALA A 54 24.35 8.00 2.94
N ARG A 55 24.49 6.86 3.62
CA ARG A 55 24.74 5.56 2.96
C ARG A 55 23.49 5.09 2.20
N GLY A 56 22.31 5.32 2.78
CA GLY A 56 21.02 4.99 2.19
C GLY A 56 20.74 5.72 0.88
N GLN A 57 21.14 6.99 0.77
CA GLN A 57 20.93 7.81 -0.43
C GLN A 57 21.53 7.17 -1.68
N ALA A 58 22.80 6.77 -1.62
CA ALA A 58 23.49 6.17 -2.78
C ALA A 58 22.79 4.88 -3.25
N ILE A 59 22.24 4.11 -2.31
CA ILE A 59 21.51 2.88 -2.61
C ILE A 59 20.12 3.23 -3.19
N PHE A 60 19.43 4.22 -2.61
CA PHE A 60 18.13 4.68 -3.10
C PHE A 60 18.22 5.21 -4.53
N ASP A 61 19.19 6.07 -4.82
CA ASP A 61 19.40 6.63 -6.16
C ASP A 61 19.66 5.53 -7.20
N ALA A 62 20.42 4.50 -6.83
CA ALA A 62 20.78 3.41 -7.74
C ALA A 62 19.67 2.35 -7.92
N LYS A 63 18.87 2.09 -6.88
CA LYS A 63 17.97 0.91 -6.83
C LYS A 63 16.50 1.23 -6.64
N CYS A 64 16.14 2.42 -6.16
CA CYS A 64 14.76 2.79 -5.80
C CYS A 64 14.24 3.96 -6.64
N ALA A 65 15.06 4.99 -6.88
CA ALA A 65 14.71 6.18 -7.64
C ALA A 65 14.24 5.93 -9.09
N PRO A 66 14.69 4.90 -9.84
CA PRO A 66 14.15 4.60 -11.16
C PRO A 66 12.63 4.40 -11.20
N CYS A 67 12.06 3.91 -10.09
CA CYS A 67 10.62 3.73 -9.90
C CYS A 67 10.02 4.83 -9.01
N HIS A 68 10.59 5.04 -7.82
CA HIS A 68 10.05 5.97 -6.82
C HIS A 68 10.34 7.44 -7.11
N GLY A 69 11.22 7.77 -8.06
CA GLY A 69 11.71 9.14 -8.25
C GLY A 69 12.76 9.51 -7.21
N THR A 70 13.56 10.55 -7.50
CA THR A 70 14.58 11.06 -6.57
C THR A 70 13.98 11.74 -5.33
N ASP A 71 12.75 12.23 -5.47
CA ASP A 71 11.94 12.82 -4.39
C ASP A 71 11.02 11.79 -3.70
N GLY A 72 11.01 10.54 -4.17
CA GLY A 72 10.14 9.49 -3.64
C GLY A 72 8.65 9.66 -4.01
N LEU A 73 8.30 10.51 -4.98
CA LEU A 73 6.90 10.80 -5.35
C LEU A 73 6.27 9.80 -6.34
N GLY A 74 6.98 8.71 -6.67
CA GLY A 74 6.48 7.70 -7.61
C GLY A 74 6.54 8.15 -9.07
N ASN A 75 7.36 9.16 -9.38
CA ASN A 75 7.52 9.79 -10.70
C ASN A 75 8.83 9.37 -11.40
N GLY A 76 9.42 8.24 -11.02
CA GLY A 76 10.65 7.75 -11.64
C GLY A 76 10.44 7.43 -13.14
N PRO A 77 11.51 7.43 -13.97
CA PRO A 77 11.40 7.19 -15.41
C PRO A 77 10.77 5.83 -15.76
N GLN A 78 10.80 4.85 -14.85
CA GLN A 78 10.17 3.54 -15.05
C GLN A 78 8.71 3.49 -14.54
N ALA A 79 8.24 4.52 -13.83
CA ALA A 79 6.90 4.57 -13.25
C ALA A 79 5.79 4.53 -14.31
N GLY A 80 5.97 5.26 -15.41
CA GLY A 80 4.98 5.33 -16.49
C GLY A 80 4.77 4.01 -17.26
N SER A 81 5.68 3.05 -17.10
CA SER A 81 5.60 1.73 -17.73
C SER A 81 4.84 0.70 -16.88
N LEU A 82 4.42 1.06 -15.67
CA LEU A 82 3.71 0.17 -14.75
C LEU A 82 2.21 0.40 -14.80
N SER A 83 1.44 -0.68 -14.75
CA SER A 83 -0.03 -0.65 -14.73
C SER A 83 -0.62 -0.28 -13.37
N VAL A 84 0.22 -0.06 -12.36
CA VAL A 84 -0.17 0.28 -10.99
C VAL A 84 0.60 1.52 -10.53
N PRO A 85 -0.05 2.44 -9.82
CA PRO A 85 0.63 3.63 -9.32
C PRO A 85 1.65 3.24 -8.24
N ILE A 86 2.84 3.83 -8.35
CA ILE A 86 3.90 3.71 -7.37
C ILE A 86 3.57 4.61 -6.18
N SER A 87 3.69 4.06 -4.97
CA SER A 87 3.44 4.83 -3.75
C SER A 87 4.42 6.00 -3.62
N ALA A 88 3.88 7.19 -3.36
CA ALA A 88 4.64 8.41 -3.14
C ALA A 88 5.21 8.43 -1.71
N ILE A 89 6.20 7.57 -1.47
CA ILE A 89 6.88 7.36 -0.18
C ILE A 89 7.61 8.61 0.35
N GLY A 90 7.88 9.59 -0.51
CA GLY A 90 8.41 10.91 -0.13
C GLY A 90 7.36 11.84 0.47
N LEU A 91 6.05 11.55 0.33
CA LEU A 91 5.00 12.34 0.97
C LEU A 91 4.92 12.01 2.45
N ARG A 92 4.84 13.07 3.28
CA ARG A 92 4.79 12.97 4.74
C ARG A 92 3.75 12.01 5.25
N ASP A 93 2.63 11.82 4.59
CA ASP A 93 1.51 11.09 5.18
C ASP A 93 1.47 9.65 4.80
N ILE A 94 2.06 9.34 3.65
CA ILE A 94 2.42 7.97 3.32
C ILE A 94 3.50 7.53 4.32
N ALA A 95 4.48 8.40 4.58
CA ALA A 95 5.56 8.14 5.53
C ALA A 95 5.11 8.07 6.99
N SER A 96 4.24 8.99 7.42
CA SER A 96 3.85 9.16 8.81
C SER A 96 2.84 8.10 9.26
N GLN A 97 2.07 7.51 8.34
CA GLN A 97 1.15 6.40 8.63
C GLN A 97 1.86 5.05 8.76
N SER A 98 3.12 4.95 8.32
CA SER A 98 3.91 3.72 8.40
C SER A 98 5.01 3.82 9.45
N ASN A 99 5.34 2.69 10.07
CA ASN A 99 6.50 2.58 10.95
C ASN A 99 7.70 1.96 10.20
N PRO A 100 8.94 2.18 10.67
CA PRO A 100 10.13 1.65 10.01
C PRO A 100 10.10 0.13 9.85
N ALA A 101 9.60 -0.62 10.84
CA ALA A 101 9.51 -2.07 10.76
C ALA A 101 8.64 -2.54 9.57
N LYS A 102 7.50 -1.88 9.32
CA LYS A 102 6.61 -2.20 8.18
C LYS A 102 7.31 -1.95 6.86
N TRP A 103 7.97 -0.80 6.70
CA TRP A 103 8.68 -0.47 5.47
C TRP A 103 9.94 -1.32 5.26
N TYR A 104 10.65 -1.66 6.33
CA TYR A 104 11.75 -2.62 6.29
C TYR A 104 11.28 -3.99 5.77
N THR A 105 10.12 -4.47 6.23
CA THR A 105 9.51 -5.71 5.73
C THR A 105 9.19 -5.61 4.24
N ILE A 106 8.61 -4.50 3.78
CA ILE A 106 8.31 -4.26 2.37
C ILE A 106 9.59 -4.24 1.52
N ILE A 107 10.65 -3.56 1.96
CA ILE A 107 11.93 -3.54 1.23
C ILE A 107 12.55 -4.95 1.19
N THR A 108 12.43 -5.71 2.27
CA THR A 108 13.02 -7.04 2.39
C THR A 108 12.28 -8.09 1.56
N GLN A 109 10.95 -8.08 1.60
CA GLN A 109 10.10 -9.08 0.96
C GLN A 109 9.59 -8.67 -0.43
N GLY A 110 9.65 -7.37 -0.75
CA GLY A 110 9.04 -6.82 -1.95
C GLY A 110 7.51 -6.81 -1.88
N GLN A 111 6.91 -6.25 -2.94
CA GLN A 111 5.49 -6.33 -3.28
C GLN A 111 5.41 -6.57 -4.79
N MET A 112 5.54 -7.85 -5.19
CA MET A 112 5.65 -8.23 -6.60
C MET A 112 4.38 -7.91 -7.40
N ASP A 113 3.23 -7.93 -6.75
CA ASP A 113 1.93 -7.45 -7.26
C ASP A 113 1.94 -5.95 -7.59
N ARG A 114 2.80 -5.19 -6.91
CA ARG A 114 3.06 -3.76 -7.18
C ARG A 114 4.38 -3.51 -7.90
N TYR A 115 4.95 -4.53 -8.52
CA TYR A 115 6.22 -4.48 -9.25
C TYR A 115 7.42 -3.99 -8.42
N MET A 116 7.37 -4.09 -7.09
CA MET A 116 8.49 -3.81 -6.20
C MET A 116 9.20 -5.13 -5.85
N PRO A 117 10.39 -5.42 -6.38
CA PRO A 117 11.08 -6.67 -6.11
C PRO A 117 11.59 -6.75 -4.65
N PRO A 118 11.76 -7.95 -4.08
CA PRO A 118 12.48 -8.11 -2.83
C PRO A 118 13.94 -7.67 -3.01
N PHE A 119 14.43 -6.79 -2.15
CA PHE A 119 15.81 -6.33 -2.21
C PHE A 119 16.75 -7.30 -1.46
N THR A 120 16.80 -8.55 -1.94
CA THR A 120 17.72 -9.59 -1.44
C THR A 120 19.19 -9.29 -1.76
N SER A 121 19.43 -8.40 -2.73
CA SER A 121 20.77 -7.89 -3.07
C SER A 121 21.36 -6.94 -2.02
N LEU A 122 20.58 -6.52 -1.02
CA LEU A 122 20.99 -5.66 0.07
C LEU A 122 21.13 -6.47 1.37
N SER A 123 22.18 -6.18 2.13
CA SER A 123 22.33 -6.63 3.51
C SER A 123 21.29 -6.00 4.43
N ASP A 124 21.13 -6.55 5.64
CA ASP A 124 20.22 -6.03 6.67
C ASP A 124 20.49 -4.55 6.97
N ALA A 125 21.76 -4.21 7.22
CA ALA A 125 22.19 -2.83 7.49
C ALA A 125 21.92 -1.88 6.31
N GLU A 126 22.17 -2.32 5.07
CA GLU A 126 21.90 -1.52 3.87
C GLU A 126 20.40 -1.22 3.68
N ARG A 127 19.51 -2.17 4.02
CA ARG A 127 18.07 -1.93 3.98
C ARG A 127 17.63 -0.91 5.04
N TRP A 128 18.21 -0.96 6.24
CA TRP A 128 17.97 0.04 7.27
C TRP A 128 18.53 1.42 6.90
N ASP A 129 19.71 1.47 6.25
CA ASP A 129 20.29 2.70 5.73
C ASP A 129 19.37 3.35 4.67
N VAL A 130 18.93 2.59 3.66
CA VAL A 130 17.95 3.08 2.65
C VAL A 130 16.68 3.59 3.31
N LEU A 131 16.12 2.83 4.24
CA LEU A 131 14.90 3.21 4.94
C LEU A 131 15.07 4.53 5.72
N SER A 132 16.22 4.72 6.36
CA SER A 132 16.53 5.98 7.05
C SER A 132 16.59 7.16 6.07
N TYR A 133 17.11 6.96 4.86
CA TYR A 133 17.07 7.96 3.79
C TYR A 133 15.65 8.23 3.28
N VAL A 134 14.82 7.21 3.07
CA VAL A 134 13.43 7.40 2.61
C VAL A 134 12.67 8.33 3.56
N TYR A 135 12.85 8.17 4.88
CA TYR A 135 12.24 9.08 5.86
C TYR A 135 12.78 10.52 5.79
N THR A 136 13.92 10.78 5.16
CA THR A 136 14.40 12.16 4.91
C THR A 136 13.68 12.83 3.73
N LEU A 137 13.13 12.06 2.79
CA LEU A 137 12.40 12.61 1.63
C LEU A 137 11.15 13.38 2.07
N SER A 138 10.50 12.92 3.14
CA SER A 138 9.35 13.59 3.75
C SER A 138 9.71 14.59 4.86
N ASN A 139 10.97 14.61 5.31
CA ASN A 139 11.44 15.42 6.43
C ASN A 139 12.57 16.34 5.93
N ILE A 140 12.20 17.49 5.37
CA ILE A 140 13.18 18.47 4.89
C ILE A 140 14.07 18.97 6.04
N SER A 141 15.34 19.24 5.75
CA SER A 141 16.36 19.57 6.76
C SER A 141 15.96 20.74 7.67
N SER A 142 15.27 21.74 7.13
CA SER A 142 14.77 22.90 7.90
C SER A 142 13.74 22.52 8.96
N GLN A 143 12.89 21.52 8.71
CA GLN A 143 11.92 21.02 9.70
C GLN A 143 12.62 20.25 10.82
N VAL A 144 13.67 19.47 10.49
CA VAL A 144 14.46 18.75 11.49
C VAL A 144 15.19 19.73 12.42
N GLU A 145 15.77 20.79 11.86
CA GLU A 145 16.42 21.87 12.62
C GLU A 145 15.44 22.60 13.54
N GLN A 146 14.27 22.99 13.01
CA GLN A 146 13.21 23.62 13.80
C GLN A 146 12.73 22.68 14.94
N GLY A 147 12.53 21.41 14.62
CA GLY A 147 12.15 20.38 15.58
C GLY A 147 13.17 20.20 16.70
N ALA A 148 14.46 20.24 16.39
CA ALA A 148 15.53 20.16 17.37
C ALA A 148 15.48 21.33 18.37
N VAL A 149 15.24 22.55 17.88
CA VAL A 149 15.09 23.74 18.72
C VAL A 149 13.87 23.64 19.62
N LEU A 150 12.72 23.28 19.05
CA LEU A 150 11.47 23.10 19.81
C LEU A 150 11.61 22.00 20.87
N TYR A 151 12.20 20.87 20.49
CA TYR A 151 12.46 19.76 21.40
C TYR A 151 13.36 20.17 22.56
N ALA A 152 14.46 20.87 22.28
CA ALA A 152 15.39 21.33 23.30
C ALA A 152 14.72 22.28 24.32
N ASN A 153 13.80 23.12 23.86
CA ASN A 153 13.12 24.11 24.70
C ASN A 153 11.95 23.52 25.50
N LEU A 154 11.18 22.59 24.91
CA LEU A 154 9.90 22.15 25.45
C LEU A 154 9.93 20.71 25.98
N CYS A 155 10.67 19.81 25.33
CA CYS A 155 10.58 18.37 25.57
C CYS A 155 11.76 17.84 26.41
N ALA A 156 12.97 18.38 26.19
CA ALA A 156 14.21 17.89 26.77
C ALA A 156 14.30 18.01 28.30
N THR A 157 13.44 18.83 28.91
CA THR A 157 13.32 18.95 30.38
C THR A 157 12.89 17.62 31.01
N CYS A 158 11.99 16.87 30.36
CA CYS A 158 11.50 15.57 30.83
C CYS A 158 12.13 14.41 30.07
N HIS A 159 12.26 14.50 28.75
CA HIS A 159 12.76 13.41 27.90
C HIS A 159 14.29 13.36 27.77
N GLY A 160 15.01 14.32 28.39
CA GLY A 160 16.46 14.42 28.27
C GLY A 160 16.91 15.07 26.95
N PRO A 161 18.13 15.65 26.91
CA PRO A 161 18.64 16.35 25.72
C PRO A 161 18.79 15.43 24.50
N ASN A 162 19.00 14.13 24.74
CA ASN A 162 19.17 13.12 23.69
C ASN A 162 17.90 12.29 23.44
N GLY A 163 16.78 12.59 24.12
CA GLY A 163 15.56 11.77 24.03
C GLY A 163 15.66 10.41 24.71
N ASP A 164 16.68 10.19 25.53
CA ASP A 164 16.94 8.93 26.24
C ASP A 164 16.07 8.71 27.49
N GLY A 165 15.16 9.63 27.80
CA GLY A 165 14.33 9.59 29.00
C GLY A 165 15.10 9.78 30.30
N SER A 166 16.38 10.18 30.25
CA SER A 166 17.30 10.26 31.40
C SER A 166 16.81 11.17 32.54
N LYS A 167 16.05 12.23 32.21
CA LYS A 167 15.49 13.17 33.18
C LYS A 167 14.12 12.77 33.72
N GLY A 168 13.56 11.70 33.17
CA GLY A 168 12.20 11.26 33.42
C GLY A 168 11.93 10.69 34.79
N GLN A 169 12.93 10.13 35.47
CA GLN A 169 12.78 9.42 36.74
C GLN A 169 12.14 10.27 37.88
N THR A 170 12.05 11.59 37.72
CA THR A 170 11.44 12.51 38.70
C THR A 170 9.97 12.87 38.39
N THR A 171 9.48 12.62 37.16
CA THR A 171 8.13 13.01 36.69
C THR A 171 7.36 11.87 35.98
N GLY A 172 7.98 10.71 35.80
CA GLY A 172 7.39 9.53 35.17
C GLY A 172 8.45 8.54 34.68
N SER A 173 8.13 7.73 33.68
CA SER A 173 9.13 7.05 32.86
C SER A 173 8.83 7.43 31.42
N PRO A 174 9.31 8.60 30.96
CA PRO A 174 9.22 9.02 29.57
C PRO A 174 9.87 7.98 28.67
N VAL A 175 9.34 7.89 27.46
CA VAL A 175 9.86 7.01 26.41
C VAL A 175 11.31 7.39 26.07
N ASP A 176 12.13 6.36 25.89
CA ASP A 176 13.47 6.47 25.30
C ASP A 176 13.36 6.43 23.77
N PHE A 177 13.44 7.60 23.14
CA PHE A 177 13.40 7.78 21.69
C PHE A 177 14.73 7.44 21.01
N SER A 178 15.80 7.17 21.76
CA SER A 178 17.05 6.64 21.23
C SER A 178 17.03 5.13 21.06
N ASN A 179 16.02 4.45 21.62
CA ASN A 179 15.85 3.00 21.51
C ASN A 179 15.35 2.59 20.11
N PRO A 180 16.18 1.91 19.28
CA PRO A 180 15.80 1.53 17.92
C PRO A 180 14.65 0.52 17.88
N ALA A 181 14.52 -0.36 18.88
CA ALA A 181 13.44 -1.34 18.95
C ALA A 181 12.08 -0.67 19.15
N PHE A 182 12.03 0.40 19.96
CA PHE A 182 10.82 1.19 20.14
C PHE A 182 10.52 2.01 18.88
N MET A 183 11.49 2.81 18.42
CA MET A 183 11.28 3.74 17.30
C MET A 183 10.95 3.04 15.98
N SER A 184 11.38 1.79 15.79
CA SER A 184 11.04 1.01 14.60
C SER A 184 9.56 0.60 14.54
N GLN A 185 8.85 0.59 15.67
CA GLN A 185 7.44 0.20 15.74
C GLN A 185 6.48 1.39 15.73
N VAL A 186 7.01 2.61 15.88
CA VAL A 186 6.20 3.82 16.04
C VAL A 186 6.04 4.56 14.70
N THR A 187 4.81 4.99 14.41
CA THR A 187 4.46 5.79 13.24
C THR A 187 4.70 7.29 13.52
N GLY A 188 4.95 8.08 12.47
CA GLY A 188 5.04 9.54 12.60
C GLY A 188 3.75 10.15 13.13
N LEU A 189 2.61 9.68 12.63
CA LEU A 189 1.28 10.07 13.07
C LEU A 189 1.03 9.74 14.55
N GLY A 190 1.52 8.60 15.03
CA GLY A 190 1.43 8.23 16.44
C GLY A 190 2.19 9.21 17.34
N MET A 191 3.41 9.61 16.95
CA MET A 191 4.18 10.64 17.68
C MET A 191 3.46 11.98 17.67
N TYR A 192 2.91 12.38 16.52
CA TYR A 192 2.13 13.60 16.37
C TYR A 192 0.93 13.62 17.32
N GLN A 193 0.12 12.55 17.33
CA GLN A 193 -1.08 12.44 18.17
C GLN A 193 -0.75 12.54 19.66
N VAL A 194 0.36 11.92 20.09
CA VAL A 194 0.83 11.98 21.48
C VAL A 194 1.27 13.39 21.87
N ILE A 195 2.01 14.09 21.01
CA ILE A 195 2.45 15.47 21.27
C ILE A 195 1.25 16.42 21.27
N SER A 196 0.37 16.29 20.28
CA SER A 196 -0.85 17.10 20.15
C SER A 196 -1.76 16.95 21.36
N ASN A 197 -2.14 15.72 21.70
CA ASN A 197 -3.20 15.44 22.67
C ASN A 197 -2.69 15.24 24.10
N GLY A 198 -1.38 15.05 24.25
CA GLY A 198 -0.75 14.70 25.53
C GLY A 198 -1.09 13.28 25.98
N LEU A 199 -0.46 12.87 27.09
CA LEU A 199 -0.70 11.61 27.80
C LEU A 199 -0.90 11.92 29.29
N SER A 200 -2.15 12.22 29.65
CA SER A 200 -2.52 12.55 31.02
C SER A 200 -2.22 11.39 32.00
N PRO A 201 -1.68 11.66 33.21
CA PRO A 201 -1.34 12.97 33.78
C PRO A 201 0.12 13.39 33.56
N LYS A 202 0.89 12.66 32.76
CA LYS A 202 2.38 12.72 32.75
C LYS A 202 2.96 13.59 31.63
N MET A 203 2.24 13.76 30.54
CA MET A 203 2.62 14.61 29.41
C MET A 203 1.43 15.49 29.06
N GLU A 204 1.62 16.80 29.07
CA GLU A 204 0.58 17.76 28.68
C GLU A 204 0.34 17.74 27.16
N ALA A 205 -0.82 18.27 26.76
CA ALA A 205 -1.18 18.45 25.36
C ALA A 205 -0.51 19.72 24.80
N PHE A 206 0.14 19.63 23.64
CA PHE A 206 0.78 20.78 23.00
C PHE A 206 -0.04 21.40 21.88
N ASN A 207 -1.21 20.85 21.52
CA ASN A 207 -2.08 21.39 20.45
C ASN A 207 -2.57 22.84 20.65
N SER A 208 -2.46 23.38 21.86
CA SER A 208 -2.80 24.77 22.19
C SER A 208 -1.58 25.69 22.26
N GLN A 209 -0.37 25.13 22.23
CA GLN A 209 0.91 25.86 22.36
C GLN A 209 1.75 25.80 21.08
N LEU A 210 1.58 24.75 20.28
CA LEU A 210 2.31 24.48 19.05
C LEU A 210 1.32 24.33 17.89
N SER A 211 1.70 24.87 16.75
CA SER A 211 1.05 24.59 15.47
C SER A 211 1.33 23.16 15.01
N ASP A 212 0.47 22.63 14.15
CA ASP A 212 0.65 21.30 13.54
C ASP A 212 2.02 21.15 12.86
N ALA A 213 2.49 22.22 12.19
CA ALA A 213 3.80 22.25 11.54
C ALA A 213 4.95 22.10 12.56
N GLU A 214 4.85 22.74 13.72
CA GLU A 214 5.83 22.65 14.80
C GLU A 214 5.82 21.27 15.46
N ILE A 215 4.63 20.67 15.64
CA ILE A 215 4.52 19.29 16.15
C ILE A 215 5.16 18.32 15.15
N TRP A 216 4.87 18.45 13.85
CA TRP A 216 5.50 17.63 12.82
C TRP A 216 7.02 17.83 12.77
N ALA A 217 7.52 19.06 12.91
CA ALA A 217 8.95 19.34 13.03
C ALA A 217 9.58 18.58 14.20
N ILE A 218 8.93 18.54 15.38
CA ILE A 218 9.37 17.72 16.52
C ILE A 218 9.38 16.24 16.15
N THR A 219 8.34 15.70 15.50
CA THR A 219 8.33 14.27 15.10
C THR A 219 9.44 13.92 14.10
N ALA A 220 9.74 14.83 13.17
CA ALA A 220 10.83 14.68 12.21
C ALA A 220 12.18 14.62 12.93
N TYR A 221 12.41 15.52 13.89
CA TYR A 221 13.59 15.48 14.75
C TYR A 221 13.69 14.19 15.57
N LEU A 222 12.59 13.78 16.24
CA LEU A 222 12.55 12.54 17.04
C LEU A 222 12.93 11.31 16.20
N ARG A 223 12.51 11.25 14.93
CA ARG A 223 12.86 10.17 14.01
C ARG A 223 14.36 10.06 13.78
N THR A 224 15.09 11.17 13.82
CA THR A 224 16.55 11.20 13.63
C THR A 224 17.36 10.75 14.84
N LEU A 225 16.74 10.61 16.03
CA LEU A 225 17.46 10.25 17.27
C LEU A 225 18.05 8.83 17.26
N THR A 226 17.63 7.99 16.33
CA THR A 226 18.18 6.64 16.14
C THR A 226 19.18 6.53 15.00
N TYR A 227 19.43 7.62 14.27
CA TYR A 227 20.29 7.62 13.07
C TYR A 227 21.75 7.93 13.42
N ASP A 228 22.66 7.46 12.56
CA ASP A 228 24.04 7.90 12.54
C ASP A 228 24.12 9.31 11.92
N ASN A 229 23.92 10.33 12.76
CA ASN A 229 23.90 11.74 12.36
C ASN A 229 25.30 12.36 12.16
N SER A 230 26.32 11.55 11.92
CA SER A 230 27.71 12.01 11.65
C SER A 230 27.83 12.97 10.46
N VAL A 231 26.79 13.10 9.63
CA VAL A 231 26.73 14.03 8.47
C VAL A 231 25.83 15.26 8.71
N LEU A 232 24.75 15.16 9.50
CA LEU A 232 23.83 16.29 9.77
C LEU A 232 24.38 17.30 10.80
N VAL A 233 25.24 16.84 11.72
CA VAL A 233 25.84 17.70 12.76
C VAL A 233 26.97 18.59 12.20
N ALA A 234 27.51 18.27 11.02
CA ALA A 234 28.64 19.01 10.43
C ALA A 234 28.25 20.38 9.85
N GLN A 235 26.96 20.70 9.74
CA GLN A 235 26.46 21.98 9.20
C GLN A 235 25.69 22.84 10.22
N MET A 236 25.47 22.36 11.44
CA MET A 236 24.87 23.19 12.48
C MET A 236 25.92 24.10 13.14
N PRO A 237 25.70 25.43 13.23
CA PRO A 237 26.52 26.24 14.11
C PRO A 237 26.32 25.77 15.55
N SER A 238 27.42 25.53 16.26
CA SER A 238 27.45 25.19 17.69
C SER A 238 26.54 26.16 18.47
N PRO A 239 25.70 25.69 19.41
CA PRO A 239 24.84 26.58 20.18
C PRO A 239 25.73 27.51 21.00
N THR A 240 25.82 28.77 20.56
CA THR A 240 26.43 29.82 21.35
C THR A 240 25.35 30.25 22.33
N VAL A 241 25.52 29.86 23.59
CA VAL A 241 24.68 30.32 24.69
C VAL A 241 24.89 31.82 24.82
N GLU A 242 24.06 32.62 24.16
CA GLU A 242 23.88 34.02 24.54
C GLU A 242 22.98 34.06 25.77
N THR A 243 23.64 34.26 26.89
CA THR A 243 23.09 34.53 28.22
C THR A 243 22.04 35.65 28.13
N LEU A 244 20.75 35.30 28.19
CA LEU A 244 19.69 36.26 28.43
C LEU A 244 19.92 36.90 29.81
N THR A 245 20.27 38.18 29.79
CA THR A 245 20.46 38.99 30.98
C THR A 245 19.18 39.09 31.79
N THR A 246 19.33 38.77 33.06
CA THR A 246 18.40 38.90 34.18
C THR A 246 17.69 40.26 34.26
N PHE A 247 16.36 40.25 34.33
CA PHE A 247 15.61 41.34 34.97
C PHE A 247 15.21 40.90 36.38
N SER A 248 15.81 41.56 37.37
CA SER A 248 15.44 41.49 38.79
C SER A 248 14.16 42.30 39.08
N PRO A 249 13.42 41.99 40.15
CA PRO A 249 12.14 42.61 40.48
C PRO A 249 12.35 43.90 41.29
N THR A 250 11.51 44.92 41.08
CA THR A 250 11.40 46.03 42.04
C THR A 250 9.97 46.59 42.08
N GLU A 251 9.36 46.36 43.25
CA GLU A 251 8.42 47.17 44.03
C GLU A 251 7.15 47.78 43.41
N ASN A 252 6.06 47.41 44.09
CA ASN A 252 4.78 48.08 44.21
C ASN A 252 4.93 49.54 44.69
N PRO A 253 4.00 50.44 44.36
CA PRO A 253 3.15 50.94 45.44
C PRO A 253 1.67 51.13 45.10
N THR A 254 0.91 51.01 46.19
CA THR A 254 -0.51 51.07 46.50
C THR A 254 -1.35 52.27 46.01
N GLN A 255 -2.62 51.96 45.72
CA GLN A 255 -3.90 52.70 45.92
C GLN A 255 -4.02 54.20 45.60
N ASP A 256 -5.00 54.55 44.75
CA ASP A 256 -6.12 55.39 45.19
C ASP A 256 -7.41 55.17 44.36
N THR A 257 -8.55 55.31 45.03
CA THR A 257 -9.92 55.10 44.57
C THR A 257 -10.53 56.37 43.97
N THR A 258 -11.35 56.29 42.90
CA THR A 258 -12.65 57.01 42.79
C THR A 258 -13.41 56.75 41.46
N SER A 259 -14.69 56.40 41.63
CA SER A 259 -15.90 56.71 40.83
C SER A 259 -15.97 56.51 39.30
N MET A 260 -16.98 55.72 38.91
CA MET A 260 -17.63 55.62 37.59
C MET A 260 -18.28 56.98 37.16
N PRO A 261 -18.67 57.17 35.88
CA PRO A 261 -19.92 56.58 35.40
C PRO A 261 -19.87 55.97 34.00
N VAL A 262 -20.82 55.04 33.81
CA VAL A 262 -21.28 54.44 32.57
C VAL A 262 -21.90 55.51 31.68
N ASP A 263 -21.50 55.55 30.41
CA ASP A 263 -22.36 56.05 29.32
C ASP A 263 -22.41 55.00 28.21
N MET A 264 -23.63 54.64 27.84
CA MET A 264 -23.95 53.71 26.77
C MET A 264 -24.33 54.53 25.55
N THR A 265 -23.58 54.41 24.46
CA THR A 265 -24.11 54.60 23.11
C THR A 265 -23.33 53.68 22.16
N PRO A 266 -23.98 52.91 21.27
CA PRO A 266 -23.28 52.00 20.37
C PRO A 266 -22.75 52.80 19.20
N GLU A 267 -21.44 53.03 19.17
CA GLU A 267 -20.77 53.48 17.96
C GLU A 267 -20.59 52.26 17.04
N VAL A 268 -21.13 52.38 15.84
CA VAL A 268 -20.98 51.41 14.76
C VAL A 268 -19.52 51.44 14.32
N THR A 269 -18.69 50.63 14.96
CA THR A 269 -17.32 50.38 14.50
C THR A 269 -17.42 49.53 13.25
N ALA A 270 -17.07 50.15 12.12
CA ALA A 270 -16.83 49.47 10.86
C ALA A 270 -15.96 48.24 11.10
N THR A 271 -16.40 47.11 10.56
CA THR A 271 -15.60 45.89 10.39
C THR A 271 -14.22 46.31 9.87
N PRO A 272 -13.11 45.90 10.49
CA PRO A 272 -11.82 46.07 9.85
C PRO A 272 -11.86 45.23 8.57
N GLU A 273 -11.89 45.90 7.42
CA GLU A 273 -11.46 45.29 6.17
C GLU A 273 -10.03 44.81 6.42
N PHE A 274 -9.89 43.50 6.62
CA PHE A 274 -8.63 42.83 6.38
C PHE A 274 -8.38 42.92 4.87
N THR A 275 -7.77 44.02 4.43
CA THR A 275 -6.97 44.00 3.20
C THR A 275 -5.72 43.19 3.50
N VAL A 276 -5.88 41.87 3.46
CA VAL A 276 -4.75 40.98 3.19
C VAL A 276 -4.48 41.19 1.71
N THR A 277 -3.35 41.78 1.36
CA THR A 277 -2.79 41.58 0.03
C THR A 277 -2.08 40.23 0.11
N PRO A 278 -2.59 39.15 -0.52
CA PRO A 278 -1.84 37.92 -0.60
C PRO A 278 -1.01 38.02 -1.88
N GLU A 279 0.31 38.05 -1.76
CA GLU A 279 1.13 37.43 -2.81
C GLU A 279 0.94 35.91 -2.68
N GLY A 280 -0.24 35.42 -3.08
CA GLY A 280 -0.64 34.02 -3.05
C GLY A 280 -1.25 33.64 -4.39
N LEU A 281 -0.89 32.46 -4.91
CA LEU A 281 -1.57 31.87 -6.05
C LEU A 281 -2.93 31.33 -5.56
N PHE A 282 -3.98 31.56 -6.35
CA PHE A 282 -5.33 31.08 -6.07
C PHE A 282 -5.84 30.29 -7.26
N ALA A 283 -6.63 29.25 -6.99
CA ALA A 283 -7.33 28.45 -7.98
C ALA A 283 -8.84 28.71 -7.97
N SER A 284 -9.45 28.40 -9.11
CA SER A 284 -10.86 28.00 -9.15
C SER A 284 -10.94 26.47 -9.26
N VAL A 285 -11.74 25.87 -8.39
CA VAL A 285 -12.07 24.43 -8.46
C VAL A 285 -13.55 24.32 -8.78
N SER A 286 -13.88 23.72 -9.91
CA SER A 286 -15.25 23.58 -10.38
C SER A 286 -15.51 22.14 -10.80
N GLY A 287 -16.77 21.82 -11.06
CA GLY A 287 -17.12 20.50 -11.55
C GLY A 287 -18.60 20.37 -11.79
N GLN A 288 -18.95 19.23 -12.36
CA GLN A 288 -20.32 18.85 -12.61
C GLN A 288 -20.65 17.59 -11.81
N ILE A 289 -21.69 17.68 -11.00
CA ILE A 289 -22.28 16.51 -10.36
C ILE A 289 -23.28 15.92 -11.32
N THR A 290 -23.10 14.64 -11.62
CA THR A 290 -24.01 13.88 -12.47
C THR A 290 -24.63 12.74 -11.69
N ASN A 291 -25.91 12.49 -11.93
CA ASN A 291 -26.57 11.30 -11.39
C ASN A 291 -26.42 10.14 -12.40
N GLY A 292 -25.55 9.17 -12.08
CA GLY A 292 -25.28 8.00 -12.91
C GLY A 292 -26.47 7.04 -13.05
N SER A 293 -27.51 7.20 -12.23
CA SER A 293 -28.78 6.49 -12.36
C SER A 293 -29.70 7.08 -13.45
N GLY A 294 -29.30 8.21 -14.06
CA GLY A 294 -30.11 8.93 -15.06
C GLY A 294 -31.21 9.81 -14.45
N GLY A 295 -31.22 9.97 -13.12
CA GLY A 295 -32.09 10.88 -12.39
C GLY A 295 -31.60 12.33 -12.40
N ASN A 296 -32.29 13.21 -11.67
CA ASN A 296 -31.78 14.55 -11.39
C ASN A 296 -30.78 14.48 -10.22
N VAL A 297 -29.87 15.45 -10.15
CA VAL A 297 -29.03 15.64 -8.95
C VAL A 297 -29.94 15.96 -7.75
N PRO A 298 -29.68 15.40 -6.56
CA PRO A 298 -30.45 15.72 -5.35
C PRO A 298 -30.53 17.24 -5.10
N LYS A 299 -31.72 17.73 -4.75
CA LYS A 299 -31.91 19.13 -4.39
C LYS A 299 -31.22 19.40 -3.06
N ASP A 300 -30.64 20.59 -2.92
CA ASP A 300 -29.95 21.06 -1.70
C ASP A 300 -28.68 20.25 -1.34
N LEU A 301 -28.10 19.54 -2.31
CA LEU A 301 -26.82 18.86 -2.13
C LEU A 301 -25.71 19.88 -1.84
N SER A 302 -24.89 19.59 -0.84
CA SER A 302 -23.66 20.33 -0.56
C SER A 302 -22.48 19.41 -0.76
N ILE A 303 -21.39 19.98 -1.24
CA ILE A 303 -20.12 19.25 -1.39
C ILE A 303 -19.05 19.93 -0.56
N VAL A 304 -18.06 19.13 -0.16
CA VAL A 304 -16.89 19.59 0.57
C VAL A 304 -15.68 19.46 -0.34
N LEU A 305 -14.99 20.56 -0.61
CA LEU A 305 -13.67 20.56 -1.22
C LEU A 305 -12.64 20.37 -0.12
N HIS A 306 -11.91 19.27 -0.24
CA HIS A 306 -10.74 18.95 0.55
C HIS A 306 -9.50 19.27 -0.26
N GLY A 307 -8.62 20.11 0.26
CA GLY A 307 -7.30 20.37 -0.32
C GLY A 307 -6.23 19.98 0.68
N TYR A 308 -5.37 19.07 0.26
CA TYR A 308 -4.35 18.45 1.08
C TYR A 308 -2.98 18.88 0.59
N VAL A 309 -2.15 19.39 1.49
CA VAL A 309 -0.71 19.51 1.24
C VAL A 309 -0.03 18.65 2.27
N ASN A 310 0.71 17.63 1.81
CA ASN A 310 1.32 16.67 2.70
C ASN A 310 0.28 16.18 3.74
N MET A 311 -0.89 15.70 3.25
CA MET A 311 -2.14 15.22 3.91
C MET A 311 -2.58 15.94 5.19
N ASN A 312 -2.05 17.12 5.43
CA ASN A 312 -2.77 18.10 6.20
C ASN A 312 -3.85 18.65 5.28
N GLU A 313 -5.10 18.47 5.69
CA GLU A 313 -6.20 19.19 5.09
C GLU A 313 -6.04 20.67 5.43
N ILE A 314 -5.67 21.47 4.43
CA ILE A 314 -5.49 22.91 4.58
C ILE A 314 -6.59 23.70 3.87
N VAL A 315 -7.36 23.03 3.01
CA VAL A 315 -8.60 23.54 2.45
C VAL A 315 -9.72 22.57 2.84
N ASN A 316 -10.72 23.09 3.53
CA ASN A 316 -11.98 22.40 3.83
C ASN A 316 -13.10 23.42 3.60
N LEU A 317 -13.62 23.46 2.37
CA LEU A 317 -14.61 24.44 1.96
C LEU A 317 -15.90 23.74 1.57
N ILE A 318 -17.03 24.31 1.98
CA ILE A 318 -18.35 23.76 1.64
C ILE A 318 -19.03 24.70 0.66
N THR A 319 -19.59 24.15 -0.42
CA THR A 319 -20.40 24.93 -1.37
C THR A 319 -21.70 24.18 -1.70
N PRO A 320 -22.83 24.87 -1.85
CA PRO A 320 -24.04 24.25 -2.38
C PRO A 320 -23.90 23.95 -3.88
N VAL A 321 -24.56 22.90 -4.33
CA VAL A 321 -24.61 22.51 -5.74
C VAL A 321 -25.78 23.22 -6.42
N ASN A 322 -25.54 23.79 -7.59
CA ASN A 322 -26.57 24.47 -8.38
C ASN A 322 -27.63 23.48 -8.88
N PRO A 323 -28.86 23.93 -9.22
CA PRO A 323 -29.91 23.05 -9.73
C PRO A 323 -29.56 22.32 -11.04
N ASP A 324 -28.60 22.83 -11.79
CA ASP A 324 -28.09 22.20 -13.01
C ASP A 324 -26.96 21.18 -12.74
N GLY A 325 -26.57 20.98 -11.47
CA GLY A 325 -25.50 20.07 -11.04
C GLY A 325 -24.12 20.71 -10.98
N SER A 326 -23.96 21.97 -11.39
CA SER A 326 -22.67 22.65 -11.35
C SER A 326 -22.31 23.14 -9.96
N TYR A 327 -21.01 23.25 -9.69
CA TYR A 327 -20.51 23.92 -8.49
C TYR A 327 -19.20 24.63 -8.80
N GLU A 328 -18.85 25.60 -7.96
CA GLU A 328 -17.57 26.30 -8.06
C GLU A 328 -17.08 26.73 -6.67
N PHE A 329 -15.78 26.60 -6.47
CA PHE A 329 -15.01 27.19 -5.39
C PHE A 329 -14.04 28.21 -5.99
N THR A 330 -14.22 29.48 -5.66
CA THR A 330 -13.34 30.56 -6.11
C THR A 330 -12.39 30.98 -5.00
N GLY A 331 -11.16 31.37 -5.35
CA GLY A 331 -10.20 31.88 -4.38
C GLY A 331 -9.64 30.78 -3.48
N VAL A 332 -9.56 29.55 -4.00
CA VAL A 332 -8.96 28.42 -3.28
C VAL A 332 -7.45 28.66 -3.21
N PRO A 333 -6.84 28.74 -2.02
CA PRO A 333 -5.40 28.97 -1.91
C PRO A 333 -4.65 27.82 -2.57
N LEU A 334 -3.63 28.12 -3.37
CA LEU A 334 -2.76 27.12 -3.99
C LEU A 334 -1.41 27.07 -3.30
N GLU A 335 -0.95 25.85 -3.05
CA GLU A 335 0.38 25.55 -2.53
C GLU A 335 0.97 24.37 -3.30
N SER A 336 2.27 24.40 -3.57
CA SER A 336 2.95 23.37 -4.36
C SER A 336 2.71 21.97 -3.80
N GLY A 337 2.33 21.01 -4.64
CA GLY A 337 2.03 19.63 -4.21
C GLY A 337 0.67 19.46 -3.53
N MET A 338 -0.21 20.47 -3.59
CA MET A 338 -1.59 20.38 -3.11
C MET A 338 -2.42 19.40 -3.95
N ALA A 339 -3.19 18.55 -3.29
CA ALA A 339 -4.12 17.62 -3.90
C ALA A 339 -5.55 17.97 -3.49
N PHE A 340 -6.47 18.04 -4.46
CA PHE A 340 -7.88 18.33 -4.26
C PHE A 340 -8.73 17.07 -4.45
N VAL A 341 -9.67 16.87 -3.55
CA VAL A 341 -10.77 15.91 -3.65
C VAL A 341 -12.05 16.61 -3.25
N ILE A 342 -13.14 16.35 -3.96
CA ILE A 342 -14.46 16.70 -3.44
C ILE A 342 -15.13 15.48 -2.85
N SER A 343 -15.85 15.67 -1.75
CA SER A 343 -16.71 14.63 -1.18
C SER A 343 -18.13 15.14 -1.00
N THR A 344 -19.07 14.20 -1.00
CA THR A 344 -20.46 14.43 -0.61
C THR A 344 -21.05 13.15 -0.05
N ASP A 345 -22.14 13.30 0.69
CA ASP A 345 -22.93 12.19 1.19
C ASP A 345 -24.33 12.25 0.57
N VAL A 346 -24.76 11.14 -0.04
CA VAL A 346 -26.12 10.99 -0.54
C VAL A 346 -26.77 9.84 0.20
N GLU A 347 -27.75 10.17 1.05
CA GLU A 347 -28.53 9.22 1.84
C GLU A 347 -27.66 8.25 2.67
N GLY A 348 -26.56 8.75 3.26
CA GLY A 348 -25.62 7.97 4.09
C GLY A 348 -24.57 7.19 3.30
N THR A 349 -24.51 7.39 1.97
CA THR A 349 -23.46 6.81 1.12
C THR A 349 -22.43 7.90 0.76
N PRO A 350 -21.16 7.74 1.17
CA PRO A 350 -20.11 8.69 0.83
C PRO A 350 -19.67 8.53 -0.63
N TYR A 351 -19.49 9.65 -1.31
CA TYR A 351 -18.99 9.76 -2.67
C TYR A 351 -17.78 10.69 -2.71
N ASN A 352 -16.75 10.31 -3.46
CA ASN A 352 -15.53 11.10 -3.63
C ASN A 352 -15.19 11.22 -5.10
N SER A 353 -14.64 12.37 -5.52
CA SER A 353 -14.06 12.51 -6.85
C SER A 353 -12.71 11.79 -6.95
N ASP A 354 -12.19 11.72 -8.17
CA ASP A 354 -10.76 11.52 -8.37
C ASP A 354 -9.96 12.65 -7.70
N VAL A 355 -8.67 12.38 -7.47
CA VAL A 355 -7.74 13.33 -6.87
C VAL A 355 -7.11 14.19 -7.97
N ALA A 356 -7.25 15.51 -7.88
CA ALA A 356 -6.52 16.44 -8.74
C ALA A 356 -5.31 17.01 -8.02
N VAL A 357 -4.12 16.89 -8.59
CA VAL A 357 -2.87 17.39 -7.97
C VAL A 357 -2.43 18.68 -8.68
N TYR A 358 -2.10 19.71 -7.92
CA TYR A 358 -1.52 20.94 -8.43
C TYR A 358 -0.08 20.72 -8.87
N ASP A 359 0.14 20.90 -10.17
CA ASP A 359 1.44 20.75 -10.84
C ASP A 359 2.37 21.98 -10.73
N GLY A 360 1.94 23.04 -10.03
CA GLY A 360 2.68 24.30 -9.91
C GLY A 360 2.31 25.36 -10.95
N THR A 361 1.44 25.05 -11.91
CA THR A 361 1.01 25.96 -12.99
C THR A 361 -0.51 26.02 -13.18
N THR A 362 -1.22 24.92 -12.91
CA THR A 362 -2.66 24.79 -13.10
C THR A 362 -3.43 25.58 -12.05
N THR A 363 -4.22 26.56 -12.48
CA THR A 363 -5.05 27.41 -11.60
C THR A 363 -6.55 27.15 -11.73
N VAL A 364 -6.95 26.25 -12.63
CA VAL A 364 -8.34 25.84 -12.83
C VAL A 364 -8.39 24.32 -12.78
N PHE A 365 -9.17 23.79 -11.83
CA PHE A 365 -9.36 22.36 -11.64
C PHE A 365 -10.80 21.99 -11.93
N GLU A 366 -10.99 20.88 -12.64
CA GLU A 366 -12.29 20.30 -12.91
C GLU A 366 -12.38 18.92 -12.22
N LEU A 367 -13.28 18.80 -11.25
CA LEU A 367 -13.47 17.59 -10.46
C LEU A 367 -14.91 17.07 -10.65
N PRO A 368 -15.22 16.36 -11.74
CA PRO A 368 -16.54 15.77 -11.89
C PRO A 368 -16.80 14.72 -10.81
N LEU A 369 -18.06 14.61 -10.35
CA LEU A 369 -18.47 13.59 -9.39
C LEU A 369 -19.77 12.91 -9.87
N THR A 370 -19.76 11.58 -9.90
CA THR A 370 -20.97 10.82 -10.19
C THR A 370 -21.56 10.27 -8.90
N VAL A 371 -22.80 10.66 -8.63
CA VAL A 371 -23.62 10.10 -7.54
C VAL A 371 -24.67 9.17 -8.13
N PHE A 372 -25.23 8.28 -7.31
CA PHE A 372 -26.30 7.38 -7.74
C PHE A 372 -27.50 7.49 -6.82
N ASP A 373 -28.69 7.29 -7.38
CA ASP A 373 -29.87 6.98 -6.58
C ASP A 373 -29.61 5.72 -5.76
N THR A 374 -30.20 5.63 -4.57
CA THR A 374 -30.07 4.45 -3.72
C THR A 374 -31.20 3.45 -3.98
N THR A 375 -30.95 2.19 -3.64
CA THR A 375 -31.95 1.14 -3.51
C THR A 375 -31.58 0.20 -2.38
N THR A 376 -32.56 -0.40 -1.74
CA THR A 376 -32.36 -1.42 -0.71
C THR A 376 -32.55 -2.84 -1.27
N ASP A 377 -32.74 -2.98 -2.58
CA ASP A 377 -32.88 -4.26 -3.26
C ASP A 377 -31.49 -4.80 -3.68
N PRO A 378 -31.00 -5.91 -3.08
CA PRO A 378 -29.71 -6.48 -3.42
C PRO A 378 -29.76 -7.40 -4.65
N SER A 379 -30.91 -7.55 -5.32
CA SER A 379 -31.06 -8.50 -6.43
C SER A 379 -30.15 -8.25 -7.64
N SER A 380 -29.62 -7.03 -7.76
CA SER A 380 -28.65 -6.64 -8.79
C SER A 380 -27.21 -6.97 -8.46
N ILE A 381 -26.93 -7.43 -7.23
CA ILE A 381 -25.59 -7.79 -6.78
C ILE A 381 -25.26 -9.22 -7.21
N SER A 382 -24.09 -9.37 -7.83
CA SER A 382 -23.51 -10.65 -8.21
C SER A 382 -22.04 -10.70 -7.82
N ALA A 383 -21.52 -11.88 -7.49
CA ALA A 383 -20.09 -12.07 -7.41
C ALA A 383 -19.54 -12.40 -8.80
N ASP A 384 -18.65 -11.56 -9.31
CA ASP A 384 -17.85 -11.92 -10.50
C ASP A 384 -17.02 -13.17 -10.19
N ARG A 385 -16.54 -13.24 -8.94
CA ARG A 385 -15.69 -14.34 -8.48
C ARG A 385 -15.76 -14.58 -6.99
N LEU A 386 -15.66 -15.85 -6.60
CA LEU A 386 -15.43 -16.31 -5.24
C LEU A 386 -14.13 -17.14 -5.17
N HIS A 387 -13.22 -16.75 -4.30
CA HIS A 387 -12.02 -17.53 -3.98
C HIS A 387 -12.20 -18.27 -2.68
N ILE A 388 -11.77 -19.53 -2.63
CA ILE A 388 -11.74 -20.33 -1.42
C ILE A 388 -10.35 -20.93 -1.27
N PHE A 389 -9.70 -20.63 -0.15
CA PHE A 389 -8.37 -21.15 0.20
C PHE A 389 -8.43 -21.94 1.49
N PHE A 390 -7.49 -22.88 1.63
CA PHE A 390 -7.33 -23.69 2.83
C PHE A 390 -5.93 -23.56 3.40
N ASP A 391 -5.83 -23.17 4.66
CA ASP A 391 -4.60 -23.17 5.45
C ASP A 391 -4.69 -24.22 6.56
N PHE A 392 -3.71 -25.12 6.61
CA PHE A 392 -3.62 -26.24 7.55
C PHE A 392 -2.50 -26.06 8.57
N SER A 393 -2.01 -24.83 8.76
CA SER A 393 -0.93 -24.50 9.70
C SER A 393 -1.28 -24.84 11.15
N ASN A 394 -2.57 -24.86 11.50
CA ASN A 394 -3.06 -25.19 12.82
C ASN A 394 -3.40 -26.69 12.95
N SER A 395 -2.72 -27.38 13.86
CA SER A 395 -2.96 -28.82 14.08
C SER A 395 -4.40 -29.10 14.50
N GLY A 396 -5.09 -29.94 13.73
CA GLY A 396 -6.46 -30.38 14.02
C GLY A 396 -7.56 -29.43 13.56
N GLN A 397 -7.19 -28.35 12.87
CA GLN A 397 -8.10 -27.39 12.25
C GLN A 397 -7.65 -27.08 10.82
N VAL A 398 -8.56 -26.51 10.04
CA VAL A 398 -8.26 -25.88 8.76
C VAL A 398 -8.87 -24.49 8.80
N GLN A 399 -8.09 -23.47 8.46
CA GLN A 399 -8.61 -22.14 8.21
C GLN A 399 -9.07 -22.06 6.76
N VAL A 400 -10.31 -21.63 6.58
CA VAL A 400 -10.93 -21.36 5.28
C VAL A 400 -10.91 -19.84 5.08
N ILE A 401 -10.36 -19.39 3.96
CA ILE A 401 -10.32 -17.97 3.59
C ILE A 401 -11.20 -17.80 2.36
N GLU A 402 -12.15 -16.87 2.41
CA GLU A 402 -13.05 -16.57 1.31
C GLU A 402 -12.89 -15.12 0.85
N ILE A 403 -12.83 -14.93 -0.47
CA ILE A 403 -12.75 -13.60 -1.10
C ILE A 403 -13.85 -13.49 -2.15
N TYR A 404 -14.84 -12.64 -1.88
CA TYR A 404 -15.87 -12.26 -2.84
C TYR A 404 -15.45 -11.00 -3.59
N ILE A 405 -15.50 -11.04 -4.91
CA ILE A 405 -15.39 -9.87 -5.78
C ILE A 405 -16.80 -9.60 -6.31
N LEU A 406 -17.43 -8.55 -5.80
CA LEU A 406 -18.83 -8.22 -6.04
C LEU A 406 -18.98 -7.11 -7.09
N SER A 407 -20.00 -7.27 -7.91
CA SER A 407 -20.47 -6.34 -8.91
C SER A 407 -21.90 -5.91 -8.60
N ASN A 408 -22.21 -4.67 -8.92
CA ASN A 408 -23.57 -4.17 -8.95
C ASN A 408 -23.95 -3.84 -10.38
N THR A 409 -24.84 -4.67 -10.95
CA THR A 409 -25.29 -4.56 -12.34
C THR A 409 -26.40 -3.53 -12.55
N SER A 410 -26.95 -2.97 -11.46
CA SER A 410 -27.90 -1.87 -11.56
C SER A 410 -27.18 -0.55 -11.80
N ASN A 411 -27.96 0.48 -12.07
CA ASN A 411 -27.48 1.86 -12.11
C ASN A 411 -27.67 2.60 -10.78
N LYS A 412 -27.96 1.90 -9.66
CA LYS A 412 -28.23 2.47 -8.34
C LYS A 412 -27.29 1.93 -7.28
N ALA A 413 -26.90 2.75 -6.31
CA ALA A 413 -26.15 2.25 -5.15
C ALA A 413 -27.06 1.36 -4.29
N VAL A 414 -26.61 0.14 -3.99
CA VAL A 414 -27.33 -0.72 -3.06
C VAL A 414 -26.89 -0.37 -1.65
N VAL A 415 -27.83 0.02 -0.80
CA VAL A 415 -27.60 0.49 0.57
C VAL A 415 -28.41 -0.34 1.56
N ALA A 416 -27.97 -0.35 2.82
CA ALA A 416 -28.72 -1.00 3.89
C ALA A 416 -30.07 -0.31 4.10
N ALA A 417 -31.13 -1.10 4.35
CA ALA A 417 -32.46 -0.56 4.63
C ALA A 417 -32.59 0.13 6.01
N GLY A 418 -31.57 -0.01 6.86
CA GLY A 418 -31.44 0.68 8.13
C GLY A 418 -30.07 0.44 8.77
N PRO A 419 -29.73 1.17 9.84
CA PRO A 419 -28.38 1.16 10.43
C PRO A 419 -27.94 -0.20 11.00
N ASP A 420 -28.89 -1.06 11.40
CA ASP A 420 -28.63 -2.40 11.92
C ASP A 420 -29.05 -3.50 10.91
N GLN A 421 -29.17 -3.16 9.62
CA GLN A 421 -29.56 -4.10 8.58
C GLN A 421 -28.43 -4.34 7.61
N SER A 422 -28.24 -5.60 7.22
CA SER A 422 -27.24 -6.00 6.24
C SER A 422 -27.82 -5.96 4.83
N ILE A 423 -26.98 -5.64 3.85
CA ILE A 423 -27.31 -5.77 2.42
C ILE A 423 -27.19 -7.24 2.02
N LEU A 424 -26.06 -7.87 2.38
CA LEU A 424 -25.79 -9.29 2.15
C LEU A 424 -25.55 -10.01 3.48
N THR A 425 -26.02 -11.26 3.56
CA THR A 425 -25.80 -12.13 4.73
C THR A 425 -25.08 -13.39 4.30
N TYR A 426 -23.98 -13.70 4.98
CA TYR A 426 -23.11 -14.85 4.72
C TYR A 426 -23.33 -15.89 5.82
N ILE A 427 -23.67 -17.10 5.41
CA ILE A 427 -23.86 -18.24 6.31
C ILE A 427 -22.53 -18.95 6.45
N LEU A 428 -22.11 -19.16 7.70
CA LEU A 428 -20.89 -19.91 7.99
C LEU A 428 -21.19 -21.41 8.08
N PRO A 429 -20.31 -22.28 7.59
CA PRO A 429 -20.46 -23.73 7.71
C PRO A 429 -20.56 -24.20 9.18
N GLU A 430 -21.19 -25.36 9.39
CA GLU A 430 -21.30 -25.95 10.72
C GLU A 430 -19.91 -26.22 11.33
N GLY A 431 -19.72 -25.77 12.58
CA GLY A 431 -18.44 -25.90 13.29
C GLY A 431 -17.46 -24.76 13.03
N ALA A 432 -17.83 -23.74 12.25
CA ALA A 432 -17.01 -22.55 12.06
C ALA A 432 -16.76 -21.81 13.38
N SER A 433 -15.51 -21.36 13.55
CA SER A 433 -15.06 -20.59 14.70
C SER A 433 -13.98 -19.58 14.28
N ASN A 434 -13.57 -18.68 15.16
CA ASN A 434 -12.49 -17.70 14.89
C ASN A 434 -12.69 -16.93 13.57
N LEU A 435 -13.88 -16.32 13.39
CA LEU A 435 -14.18 -15.47 12.23
C LEU A 435 -13.30 -14.21 12.25
N GLN A 436 -12.68 -13.90 11.11
CA GLN A 436 -11.76 -12.78 10.91
C GLN A 436 -12.07 -12.07 9.59
N PHE A 437 -11.78 -10.78 9.50
CA PHE A 437 -11.99 -9.96 8.31
C PHE A 437 -10.68 -9.26 7.92
N GLU A 438 -10.53 -8.89 6.65
CA GLU A 438 -9.40 -8.05 6.19
C GLU A 438 -9.43 -6.66 6.85
N THR A 439 -10.62 -6.05 6.85
CA THR A 439 -10.87 -4.74 7.44
C THR A 439 -12.19 -4.78 8.20
N GLY A 440 -12.19 -4.34 9.46
CA GLY A 440 -13.38 -4.33 10.31
C GLY A 440 -13.51 -5.58 11.19
N GLU A 441 -14.60 -5.63 11.95
CA GLU A 441 -14.93 -6.69 12.89
C GLU A 441 -16.45 -6.82 13.10
N ILE A 442 -16.90 -7.87 13.78
CA ILE A 442 -18.28 -7.96 14.23
C ILE A 442 -18.57 -6.82 15.21
N GLY A 443 -19.62 -6.05 14.91
CA GLY A 443 -19.99 -4.82 15.59
C GLY A 443 -19.50 -3.55 14.87
N ASN A 444 -18.56 -3.67 13.92
CA ASN A 444 -18.07 -2.54 13.13
C ASN A 444 -17.29 -2.96 11.86
N PRO A 445 -17.85 -2.91 10.64
CA PRO A 445 -19.25 -2.65 10.32
C PRO A 445 -20.12 -3.92 10.34
N PHE A 446 -19.52 -5.11 10.47
CA PHE A 446 -20.24 -6.37 10.26
C PHE A 446 -21.23 -6.70 11.38
N ILE A 447 -22.35 -7.29 11.02
CA ILE A 447 -23.45 -7.59 11.95
C ILE A 447 -23.48 -9.09 12.22
N SER A 448 -23.48 -9.50 13.49
CA SER A 448 -23.61 -10.93 13.84
C SER A 448 -25.01 -11.43 13.50
N THR A 449 -25.10 -12.61 12.88
CA THR A 449 -26.38 -13.30 12.64
C THR A 449 -26.39 -14.66 13.34
N LYS A 450 -27.55 -15.33 13.34
CA LYS A 450 -27.72 -16.62 14.01
C LYS A 450 -26.71 -17.67 13.53
N ASP A 451 -26.45 -17.69 12.23
CA ASP A 451 -25.70 -18.74 11.54
C ASP A 451 -24.52 -18.17 10.72
N GLY A 452 -24.09 -16.93 11.01
CA GLY A 452 -22.98 -16.28 10.30
C GLY A 452 -22.89 -14.77 10.58
N PHE A 453 -22.74 -13.96 9.53
CA PHE A 453 -22.65 -12.50 9.64
C PHE A 453 -23.34 -11.81 8.45
N GLY A 454 -23.61 -10.52 8.58
CA GLY A 454 -24.12 -9.70 7.50
C GLY A 454 -23.30 -8.42 7.32
N ASP A 455 -23.23 -7.97 6.08
CA ASP A 455 -22.45 -6.83 5.64
C ASP A 455 -23.39 -5.67 5.27
N PRO A 456 -23.35 -4.54 6.01
CA PRO A 456 -24.16 -3.37 5.70
C PRO A 456 -23.50 -2.41 4.70
N THR A 457 -22.29 -2.71 4.20
CA THR A 457 -21.49 -1.79 3.38
C THR A 457 -22.14 -1.53 2.03
N SER A 458 -22.41 -0.25 1.72
CA SER A 458 -23.01 0.15 0.43
C SER A 458 -22.17 -0.31 -0.76
N ILE A 459 -22.83 -0.85 -1.80
CA ILE A 459 -22.18 -1.34 -3.02
C ILE A 459 -22.57 -0.45 -4.20
N LEU A 460 -21.60 0.31 -4.71
CA LEU A 460 -21.80 1.22 -5.84
C LEU A 460 -21.97 0.47 -7.17
N PRO A 461 -22.70 1.03 -8.15
CA PRO A 461 -22.78 0.51 -9.52
C PRO A 461 -21.41 0.26 -10.14
N GLY A 462 -21.27 -0.84 -10.89
CA GLY A 462 -20.04 -1.17 -11.60
C GLY A 462 -19.62 -2.62 -11.44
N ALA A 463 -18.66 -3.02 -12.29
CA ALA A 463 -18.04 -4.33 -12.22
C ALA A 463 -16.95 -4.34 -11.15
N SER A 464 -16.86 -5.42 -10.37
CA SER A 464 -15.90 -5.59 -9.28
C SER A 464 -15.83 -4.36 -8.35
N SER A 465 -16.96 -3.70 -8.09
CA SER A 465 -17.05 -2.45 -7.34
C SER A 465 -16.83 -2.60 -5.84
N TYR A 466 -16.85 -3.84 -5.32
CA TYR A 466 -16.62 -4.13 -3.90
C TYR A 466 -15.91 -5.48 -3.70
N GLN A 467 -14.99 -5.55 -2.74
CA GLN A 467 -14.27 -6.77 -2.35
C GLN A 467 -14.51 -7.05 -0.86
N LEU A 468 -14.95 -8.27 -0.56
CA LEU A 468 -15.10 -8.77 0.81
C LEU A 468 -14.17 -9.97 1.03
N MET A 469 -13.28 -9.87 2.02
CA MET A 469 -12.43 -10.98 2.45
C MET A 469 -12.62 -11.29 3.93
N TYR A 470 -12.88 -12.57 4.22
CA TYR A 470 -12.99 -13.10 5.58
C TYR A 470 -12.41 -14.50 5.69
N ALA A 471 -12.08 -14.92 6.92
CA ALA A 471 -11.54 -16.23 7.22
C ALA A 471 -12.19 -16.82 8.48
N PHE A 472 -12.27 -18.15 8.55
CA PHE A 472 -12.78 -18.86 9.72
C PHE A 472 -12.16 -20.26 9.85
N ASP A 473 -12.12 -20.80 11.06
CA ASP A 473 -11.52 -22.09 11.36
C ASP A 473 -12.57 -23.19 11.47
N LEU A 474 -12.30 -24.35 10.86
CA LEU A 474 -13.09 -25.58 10.96
C LEU A 474 -12.28 -26.73 11.57
N PRO A 475 -12.89 -27.61 12.40
CA PRO A 475 -12.24 -28.83 12.86
C PRO A 475 -11.86 -29.75 11.69
N TYR A 476 -10.62 -30.25 11.67
CA TYR A 476 -10.12 -31.08 10.58
C TYR A 476 -9.49 -32.39 11.06
N GLY A 477 -10.13 -33.51 10.72
CA GLY A 477 -9.73 -34.87 11.12
C GLY A 477 -9.20 -35.75 9.98
N LYS A 478 -8.59 -35.17 8.94
CA LYS A 478 -8.17 -35.78 7.64
C LYS A 478 -9.28 -35.95 6.59
N LYS A 479 -10.52 -35.68 6.95
CA LYS A 479 -11.65 -35.53 6.03
C LYS A 479 -12.61 -34.51 6.63
N LEU A 480 -13.11 -33.62 5.79
CA LEU A 480 -14.10 -32.60 6.14
C LEU A 480 -15.02 -32.38 4.95
N GLU A 481 -16.30 -32.19 5.22
CA GLU A 481 -17.28 -31.77 4.23
C GLU A 481 -17.71 -30.36 4.58
N ILE A 482 -17.57 -29.44 3.63
CA ILE A 482 -17.96 -28.04 3.76
C ILE A 482 -19.13 -27.82 2.82
N ASN A 483 -20.21 -27.27 3.35
CA ASN A 483 -21.36 -26.87 2.57
C ASN A 483 -21.42 -25.34 2.52
N GLN A 484 -20.99 -24.76 1.40
CA GLN A 484 -20.93 -23.32 1.21
C GLN A 484 -22.22 -22.83 0.55
N SER A 485 -23.01 -22.04 1.27
CA SER A 485 -24.24 -21.44 0.74
C SER A 485 -23.94 -20.15 0.01
N LEU A 486 -24.48 -20.00 -1.20
CA LEU A 486 -24.28 -18.80 -2.02
C LEU A 486 -25.47 -17.85 -1.86
N ASN A 487 -25.21 -16.66 -1.33
CA ASN A 487 -26.19 -15.60 -1.12
C ASN A 487 -26.37 -14.66 -2.33
N VAL A 488 -25.43 -14.74 -3.29
CA VAL A 488 -25.44 -14.03 -4.57
C VAL A 488 -25.14 -15.02 -5.69
N SER A 489 -25.50 -14.66 -6.92
CA SER A 489 -25.04 -15.43 -8.09
C SER A 489 -23.53 -15.27 -8.23
N VAL A 490 -22.83 -16.35 -8.59
CA VAL A 490 -21.37 -16.36 -8.71
C VAL A 490 -20.97 -16.79 -10.11
N GLY A 491 -20.29 -15.88 -10.83
CA GLY A 491 -19.80 -16.13 -12.18
C GLY A 491 -18.74 -17.24 -12.21
N SER A 492 -17.76 -17.18 -11.30
CA SER A 492 -16.72 -18.21 -11.16
C SER A 492 -16.34 -18.44 -9.70
N VAL A 493 -16.29 -19.70 -9.27
CA VAL A 493 -15.67 -20.10 -8.00
C VAL A 493 -14.33 -20.73 -8.28
N ILE A 494 -13.31 -20.31 -7.55
CA ILE A 494 -11.96 -20.86 -7.64
C ILE A 494 -11.55 -21.36 -6.25
N VAL A 495 -11.33 -22.66 -6.16
CA VAL A 495 -10.90 -23.33 -4.93
C VAL A 495 -9.46 -23.77 -5.10
N MET A 496 -8.59 -23.47 -4.13
CA MET A 496 -7.20 -23.88 -4.15
C MET A 496 -6.83 -24.69 -2.91
N ALA A 497 -6.18 -25.82 -3.15
CA ALA A 497 -5.72 -26.72 -2.11
C ALA A 497 -4.22 -27.03 -2.25
N PRO A 498 -3.45 -27.06 -1.15
CA PRO A 498 -2.03 -27.39 -1.19
C PRO A 498 -1.80 -28.87 -1.50
N ASP A 499 -0.59 -29.23 -1.94
CA ASP A 499 -0.23 -30.63 -2.19
C ASP A 499 -0.44 -31.52 -0.94
N GLY A 500 -0.93 -32.74 -1.18
CA GLY A 500 -1.36 -33.68 -0.14
C GLY A 500 -2.83 -33.54 0.28
N ILE A 501 -3.50 -32.44 -0.09
CA ILE A 501 -4.94 -32.25 0.09
C ILE A 501 -5.68 -32.55 -1.22
N LYS A 502 -6.75 -33.32 -1.12
CA LYS A 502 -7.68 -33.62 -2.21
C LYS A 502 -8.99 -32.89 -1.96
N VAL A 503 -9.47 -32.19 -2.98
CA VAL A 503 -10.81 -31.60 -3.01
C VAL A 503 -11.66 -32.36 -4.02
N SER A 504 -12.88 -32.69 -3.63
CA SER A 504 -13.88 -33.35 -4.49
C SER A 504 -15.20 -32.62 -4.38
N SER A 505 -15.82 -32.34 -5.52
CA SER A 505 -17.17 -31.79 -5.61
C SER A 505 -17.76 -32.18 -6.96
N ASP A 506 -19.08 -32.38 -7.02
CA ASP A 506 -19.78 -32.67 -8.27
C ASP A 506 -19.88 -31.43 -9.18
N GLN A 507 -19.63 -30.24 -8.61
CA GLN A 507 -19.71 -28.94 -9.30
C GLN A 507 -18.34 -28.38 -9.72
N LEU A 508 -17.24 -28.98 -9.26
CA LEU A 508 -15.89 -28.50 -9.55
C LEU A 508 -15.23 -29.26 -10.70
N ALA A 509 -14.68 -28.52 -11.65
CA ALA A 509 -13.73 -29.01 -12.62
C ALA A 509 -12.29 -28.86 -12.09
N ASP A 510 -11.43 -29.85 -12.36
CA ASP A 510 -10.00 -29.79 -12.05
C ASP A 510 -9.29 -28.84 -13.03
N GLY A 511 -8.72 -27.76 -12.49
CA GLY A 511 -7.95 -26.74 -13.21
C GLY A 511 -6.44 -27.03 -13.28
N GLY A 512 -6.01 -28.15 -12.70
CA GLY A 512 -4.63 -28.61 -12.66
C GLY A 512 -3.79 -27.96 -11.56
N SER A 513 -2.52 -28.34 -11.50
CA SER A 513 -1.58 -27.77 -10.53
C SER A 513 -1.01 -26.43 -11.01
N ARG A 514 -0.86 -25.51 -10.06
CA ARG A 514 -0.24 -24.19 -10.20
C ARG A 514 0.79 -24.03 -9.10
N ASP A 515 1.99 -23.61 -9.46
CA ASP A 515 2.98 -23.19 -8.49
C ASP A 515 2.64 -21.80 -7.99
N VAL A 516 2.59 -21.65 -6.67
CA VAL A 516 2.35 -20.37 -6.05
C VAL A 516 3.34 -20.17 -4.91
N GLN A 517 4.23 -19.19 -5.08
CA GLN A 517 5.33 -18.92 -4.15
C GLN A 517 6.22 -20.15 -3.89
N GLY A 518 6.43 -21.00 -4.91
CA GLY A 518 7.23 -22.23 -4.79
C GLY A 518 6.51 -23.38 -4.08
N GLN A 519 5.21 -23.24 -3.82
CA GLN A 519 4.36 -24.31 -3.29
C GLN A 519 3.36 -24.76 -4.34
N PRO A 520 3.28 -26.06 -4.65
CA PRO A 520 2.31 -26.58 -5.60
C PRO A 520 0.90 -26.57 -4.97
N TYR A 521 0.01 -25.77 -5.56
CA TYR A 521 -1.42 -25.82 -5.30
C TYR A 521 -2.13 -26.56 -6.45
N THR A 522 -3.26 -27.19 -6.15
CA THR A 522 -4.21 -27.67 -7.16
C THR A 522 -5.39 -26.72 -7.17
N MET A 523 -5.73 -26.23 -8.37
CA MET A 523 -6.84 -25.31 -8.59
C MET A 523 -8.06 -26.09 -9.07
N PHE A 524 -9.23 -25.75 -8.54
CA PHE A 524 -10.51 -26.27 -8.99
C PHE A 524 -11.45 -25.11 -9.28
N THR A 525 -12.30 -25.27 -10.28
CA THR A 525 -13.16 -24.18 -10.77
C THR A 525 -14.60 -24.64 -10.95
N ALA A 526 -15.56 -23.82 -10.51
CA ALA A 526 -16.96 -23.91 -10.90
C ALA A 526 -17.37 -22.61 -11.60
N GLU A 527 -18.38 -22.67 -12.46
CA GLU A 527 -18.88 -21.50 -13.18
C GLU A 527 -20.40 -21.42 -13.07
N ASN A 528 -20.93 -20.19 -13.12
CA ASN A 528 -22.36 -19.89 -13.23
C ASN A 528 -23.22 -20.53 -12.12
N LEU A 529 -22.83 -20.35 -10.85
CA LEU A 529 -23.62 -20.80 -9.71
C LEU A 529 -24.71 -19.77 -9.38
N ALA A 530 -25.94 -20.23 -9.17
CA ALA A 530 -27.09 -19.38 -8.91
C ALA A 530 -27.20 -19.00 -7.42
N VAL A 531 -27.96 -17.95 -7.15
CA VAL A 531 -28.35 -17.60 -5.77
C VAL A 531 -29.08 -18.77 -5.13
N GLY A 532 -28.70 -19.13 -3.90
CA GLY A 532 -29.29 -20.24 -3.16
C GLY A 532 -28.71 -21.61 -3.52
N ASP A 533 -27.84 -21.70 -4.52
CA ASP A 533 -27.06 -22.91 -4.74
C ASP A 533 -26.13 -23.15 -3.54
N SER A 534 -25.84 -24.42 -3.30
CA SER A 534 -24.94 -24.86 -2.24
C SER A 534 -23.74 -25.57 -2.87
N LEU A 535 -22.54 -25.02 -2.70
CA LEU A 535 -21.29 -25.62 -3.13
C LEU A 535 -20.80 -26.59 -2.06
N THR A 536 -21.00 -27.89 -2.28
CA THR A 536 -20.51 -28.92 -1.38
C THR A 536 -19.08 -29.34 -1.76
N LEU A 537 -18.15 -29.17 -0.82
CA LEU A 537 -16.73 -29.49 -0.96
C LEU A 537 -16.36 -30.61 0.01
N THR A 538 -15.89 -31.74 -0.50
CA THR A 538 -15.25 -32.77 0.34
C THR A 538 -13.74 -32.60 0.27
N ILE A 539 -13.14 -32.27 1.40
CA ILE A 539 -11.69 -32.10 1.56
C ILE A 539 -11.16 -33.32 2.30
N SER A 540 -10.06 -33.90 1.83
CA SER A 540 -9.42 -35.03 2.49
C SER A 540 -7.91 -35.08 2.28
N GLY A 541 -7.22 -35.77 3.19
CA GLY A 541 -5.77 -35.95 3.13
C GLY A 541 -5.04 -35.16 4.21
N THR A 542 -3.74 -35.03 4.02
CA THR A 542 -2.85 -34.29 4.92
C THR A 542 -1.89 -33.48 4.07
N PRO A 543 -1.69 -32.19 4.36
CA PRO A 543 -0.76 -31.38 3.59
C PRO A 543 0.62 -32.02 3.66
N LYS A 544 1.34 -32.06 2.54
CA LYS A 544 2.76 -32.41 2.57
C LYS A 544 3.55 -31.17 3.00
N THR A 545 3.75 -31.01 4.30
CA THR A 545 4.67 -29.97 4.82
C THR A 545 6.10 -30.50 4.76
N ASP A 546 6.97 -29.84 3.99
CA ASP A 546 8.41 -29.98 4.19
C ASP A 546 8.76 -29.41 5.57
N SER A 547 9.05 -30.33 6.48
CA SER A 547 9.34 -30.06 7.89
C SER A 547 10.79 -29.58 8.03
N SER A 548 11.10 -28.36 7.59
CA SER A 548 12.39 -27.73 7.92
C SER A 548 12.34 -26.21 7.95
N THR A 549 11.59 -25.63 8.89
CA THR A 549 11.95 -24.36 9.53
C THR A 549 11.14 -24.20 10.82
N GLY A 550 11.83 -23.74 11.87
CA GLY A 550 11.45 -23.92 13.27
C GLY A 550 10.21 -23.18 13.74
N SER A 551 9.59 -23.80 14.74
CA SER A 551 8.64 -23.24 15.71
C SER A 551 8.88 -21.76 16.00
N THR A 552 8.07 -20.89 15.40
CA THR A 552 7.64 -19.64 16.01
C THR A 552 6.13 -19.69 16.09
N SER A 553 5.60 -19.57 17.30
CA SER A 553 4.18 -19.50 17.60
C SER A 553 3.55 -18.36 16.80
N VAL A 554 2.78 -18.73 15.78
CA VAL A 554 2.04 -17.81 14.91
C VAL A 554 0.85 -17.26 15.69
N THR A 555 0.92 -15.99 16.04
CA THR A 555 -0.23 -15.23 16.55
C THR A 555 -1.27 -15.04 15.43
N SER A 556 -2.53 -15.10 15.79
CA SER A 556 -3.72 -15.35 14.95
C SER A 556 -4.11 -14.27 13.93
N GLN A 557 -3.20 -13.39 13.51
CA GLN A 557 -3.42 -12.29 12.55
C GLN A 557 -2.70 -12.53 11.19
N THR A 558 -1.87 -13.57 11.10
CA THR A 558 -0.93 -13.75 9.98
C THR A 558 -1.43 -14.71 8.89
N SER A 559 -2.50 -15.46 9.13
CA SER A 559 -3.00 -16.48 8.21
C SER A 559 -3.91 -15.93 7.10
N LEU A 560 -4.42 -14.70 7.25
CA LEU A 560 -5.13 -13.97 6.19
C LEU A 560 -4.20 -13.42 5.07
N VAL A 561 -2.89 -13.35 5.32
CA VAL A 561 -1.89 -12.84 4.35
C VAL A 561 -1.63 -13.84 3.21
N ILE A 562 -1.93 -15.12 3.41
CA ILE A 562 -1.64 -16.18 2.44
C ILE A 562 -2.68 -16.19 1.30
N GLY A 563 -3.84 -15.56 1.44
CA GLY A 563 -4.87 -15.48 0.37
C GLY A 563 -4.55 -14.51 -0.77
N LEU A 564 -3.82 -13.41 -0.50
CA LEU A 564 -3.69 -12.29 -1.45
C LEU A 564 -2.53 -12.46 -2.46
N GLY A 565 -1.42 -13.09 -2.07
CA GLY A 565 -0.27 -13.29 -2.97
C GLY A 565 -0.50 -14.33 -4.07
N ILE A 566 -1.52 -15.17 -3.90
CA ILE A 566 -1.82 -16.33 -4.76
C ILE A 566 -2.68 -15.94 -5.97
N PHE A 567 -3.44 -14.84 -5.87
CA PHE A 567 -4.54 -14.57 -6.79
C PHE A 567 -4.19 -13.66 -7.99
N GLY A 568 -3.25 -12.73 -7.81
CA GLY A 568 -2.86 -11.79 -8.87
C GLY A 568 -2.17 -12.46 -10.06
N SER A 569 -1.42 -13.53 -9.85
CA SER A 569 -0.57 -14.16 -10.87
C SER A 569 -1.33 -15.12 -11.80
N VAL A 570 -2.35 -15.83 -11.31
CA VAL A 570 -3.11 -16.80 -12.12
C VAL A 570 -4.14 -16.11 -13.05
N LEU A 571 -4.66 -14.96 -12.62
CA LEU A 571 -5.59 -14.14 -13.40
C LEU A 571 -4.97 -13.57 -14.68
N ILE A 572 -3.71 -13.16 -14.61
CA ILE A 572 -2.97 -12.58 -15.73
C ILE A 572 -2.74 -13.63 -16.82
N LEU A 573 -2.43 -14.88 -16.46
CA LEU A 573 -2.17 -15.95 -17.43
C LEU A 573 -3.45 -16.40 -18.18
N ALA A 574 -4.61 -16.40 -17.52
CA ALA A 574 -5.89 -16.71 -18.16
C ALA A 574 -6.40 -15.56 -19.06
N GLY A 575 -6.21 -14.31 -18.62
CA GLY A 575 -6.54 -13.12 -19.41
C GLY A 575 -5.72 -13.00 -20.69
N VAL A 576 -4.41 -13.28 -20.62
CA VAL A 576 -3.52 -13.33 -21.80
C VAL A 576 -3.92 -14.47 -22.75
N PHE A 577 -4.32 -15.64 -22.25
CA PHE A 577 -4.73 -16.77 -23.09
C PHE A 577 -6.04 -16.51 -23.87
N PHE A 578 -6.99 -15.77 -23.29
CA PHE A 578 -8.22 -15.38 -23.98
C PHE A 578 -8.03 -14.17 -24.90
N PHE A 579 -7.18 -13.20 -24.52
CA PHE A 579 -6.85 -12.04 -25.35
C PHE A 579 -6.09 -12.43 -26.64
N LEU A 580 -5.26 -13.48 -26.58
CA LEU A 580 -4.55 -14.04 -27.74
C LEU A 580 -5.46 -14.78 -28.74
N ARG A 581 -6.77 -14.96 -28.48
CA ARG A 581 -7.66 -15.76 -29.33
C ARG A 581 -8.94 -15.06 -29.81
N GLY A 582 -9.12 -13.78 -29.50
CA GLY A 582 -10.26 -12.98 -29.99
C GLY A 582 -10.06 -12.43 -31.41
N PRO A 583 -11.07 -12.44 -32.30
CA PRO A 583 -10.93 -11.95 -33.67
C PRO A 583 -10.81 -10.42 -33.70
N SER A 584 -9.76 -9.95 -34.37
CA SER A 584 -9.31 -8.55 -34.43
C SER A 584 -10.35 -7.62 -35.05
N ARG A 585 -10.75 -6.59 -34.30
CA ARG A 585 -11.46 -5.42 -34.84
C ARG A 585 -10.42 -4.38 -35.24
N LYS A 586 -10.28 -4.16 -36.55
CA LYS A 586 -9.46 -3.09 -37.14
C LYS A 586 -9.96 -1.73 -36.70
N VAL A 587 -9.07 -0.90 -36.18
CA VAL A 587 -9.23 0.55 -36.13
C VAL A 587 -8.07 1.13 -36.92
N ASP A 588 -8.39 1.69 -38.08
CA ASP A 588 -7.47 2.46 -38.90
C ASP A 588 -7.21 3.80 -38.22
N LEU A 589 -5.93 4.14 -37.99
CA LEU A 589 -5.50 5.49 -37.64
C LEU A 589 -4.27 5.83 -38.50
N ASP A 590 -4.53 6.62 -39.54
CA ASP A 590 -3.54 7.24 -40.41
C ASP A 590 -2.78 8.37 -39.67
N ASP A 591 -1.47 8.40 -39.94
CA ASP A 591 -0.52 9.52 -40.02
C ASP A 591 -0.49 10.60 -38.92
N LYS A 592 0.58 10.54 -38.11
CA LYS A 592 1.60 11.60 -38.02
C LYS A 592 2.90 11.05 -37.41
N LEU A 593 3.97 11.15 -38.20
CA LEU A 593 5.34 10.77 -37.88
C LEU A 593 6.11 12.01 -37.39
N ASP A 594 6.71 11.95 -36.21
CA ASP A 594 7.80 12.84 -35.80
C ASP A 594 9.08 12.01 -35.64
N ASP A 595 10.19 12.53 -36.16
CA ASP A 595 11.44 11.84 -36.52
C ASP A 595 12.44 11.59 -35.35
N ASP A 596 12.03 11.72 -34.09
CA ASP A 596 12.97 11.73 -32.94
C ASP A 596 13.27 10.35 -32.30
N GLU A 597 12.81 9.24 -32.88
CA GLU A 597 12.95 7.90 -32.27
C GLU A 597 14.23 7.14 -32.68
N THR A 598 15.20 7.79 -33.35
CA THR A 598 16.42 7.10 -33.84
C THR A 598 17.74 7.54 -33.22
N ASP A 599 17.73 8.43 -32.24
CA ASP A 599 18.95 8.89 -31.54
C ASP A 599 19.24 8.15 -30.22
N ALA A 600 18.39 7.20 -29.82
CA ALA A 600 18.55 6.44 -28.58
C ALA A 600 19.54 5.26 -28.65
N LEU A 601 20.05 4.92 -29.84
CA LEU A 601 21.00 3.83 -30.07
C LEU A 601 22.36 4.44 -30.40
N GLY A 602 23.19 4.69 -29.37
CA GLY A 602 24.53 5.26 -29.53
C GLY A 602 25.45 4.45 -30.46
N ASN A 603 26.70 4.94 -30.63
CA ASN A 603 27.73 4.43 -31.56
C ASN A 603 28.29 3.01 -31.22
N ASP A 604 27.41 2.02 -31.03
CA ASP A 604 27.76 0.63 -30.79
C ASP A 604 27.39 -0.22 -32.01
N ALA A 605 28.41 -0.87 -32.61
CA ALA A 605 28.24 -1.68 -33.81
C ALA A 605 27.35 -2.91 -33.58
N ASP A 606 27.38 -3.51 -32.38
CA ASP A 606 26.61 -4.71 -32.06
C ASP A 606 25.11 -4.36 -31.90
N LEU A 607 24.81 -3.23 -31.25
CA LEU A 607 23.43 -2.74 -31.10
C LEU A 607 22.81 -2.32 -32.44
N LEU A 608 23.60 -1.74 -33.35
CA LEU A 608 23.14 -1.42 -34.70
C LEU A 608 22.88 -2.68 -35.54
N MET A 609 23.65 -3.76 -35.35
CA MET A 609 23.36 -5.04 -36.01
C MET A 609 22.07 -5.69 -35.49
N ASP A 610 21.84 -5.66 -34.18
CA ASP A 610 20.60 -6.18 -33.56
C ASP A 610 19.38 -5.37 -33.99
N ALA A 611 19.51 -4.04 -34.11
CA ALA A 611 18.46 -3.18 -34.62
C ALA A 611 18.10 -3.49 -36.09
N ILE A 612 19.10 -3.78 -36.94
CA ILE A 612 18.85 -4.22 -38.33
C ILE A 612 18.16 -5.59 -38.35
N ALA A 613 18.55 -6.53 -37.48
CA ALA A 613 17.93 -7.85 -37.40
C ALA A 613 16.46 -7.77 -36.96
N SER A 614 16.17 -6.97 -35.94
CA SER A 614 14.80 -6.71 -35.48
C SER A 614 13.94 -6.06 -36.56
N LEU A 615 14.50 -5.10 -37.31
CA LEU A 615 13.81 -4.43 -38.41
C LEU A 615 13.50 -5.41 -39.57
N ASP A 616 14.43 -6.31 -39.90
CA ASP A 616 14.24 -7.35 -40.93
C ASP A 616 13.11 -8.33 -40.55
N ASP A 617 12.96 -8.66 -39.27
CA ASP A 617 11.91 -9.56 -38.78
C ASP A 617 10.53 -8.90 -38.72
N GLN A 618 10.46 -7.61 -38.38
CA GLN A 618 9.21 -6.85 -38.42
C GLN A 618 8.67 -6.68 -39.84
N TYR A 619 9.55 -6.46 -40.83
CA TYR A 619 9.14 -6.40 -42.23
C TYR A 619 8.65 -7.76 -42.75
N LYS A 620 9.31 -8.87 -42.40
CA LYS A 620 8.82 -10.24 -42.73
C LYS A 620 7.47 -10.55 -42.09
N ALA A 621 7.18 -10.00 -40.91
CA ALA A 621 5.90 -10.15 -40.23
C ALA A 621 4.77 -9.29 -40.83
N GLY A 622 5.08 -8.46 -41.86
CA GLY A 622 4.12 -7.56 -42.51
C GLY A 622 3.75 -6.34 -41.66
N ALA A 623 4.51 -6.06 -40.59
CA ALA A 623 4.25 -4.96 -39.67
C ALA A 623 4.78 -3.60 -40.20
N LEU A 624 5.58 -3.59 -41.26
CA LEU A 624 6.17 -2.40 -41.87
C LEU A 624 5.96 -2.38 -43.38
N SER A 625 5.70 -1.20 -43.95
CA SER A 625 5.68 -1.01 -45.40
C SER A 625 7.10 -1.15 -45.99
N GLU A 626 7.19 -1.59 -47.25
CA GLU A 626 8.48 -1.72 -47.97
C GLU A 626 9.29 -0.43 -47.94
N GLU A 627 8.63 0.71 -48.15
CA GLU A 627 9.28 2.02 -48.21
C GLU A 627 9.91 2.41 -46.86
N THR A 628 9.16 2.24 -45.76
CA THR A 628 9.65 2.51 -44.40
C THR A 628 10.77 1.56 -44.00
N TYR A 629 10.64 0.28 -44.35
CA TYR A 629 11.68 -0.73 -44.12
C TYR A 629 12.99 -0.37 -44.84
N GLN A 630 12.93 -0.07 -46.14
CA GLN A 630 14.13 0.28 -46.92
C GLN A 630 14.80 1.56 -46.41
N LYS A 631 14.02 2.59 -46.05
CA LYS A 631 14.56 3.86 -45.51
C LYS A 631 15.28 3.63 -44.17
N ARG A 632 14.63 2.99 -43.20
CA ARG A 632 15.20 2.75 -41.86
C ARG A 632 16.42 1.83 -41.92
N ARG A 633 16.36 0.80 -42.77
CA ARG A 633 17.48 -0.13 -42.95
C ARG A 633 18.69 0.49 -43.62
N ALA A 634 18.48 1.42 -44.56
CA ALA A 634 19.57 2.15 -45.19
C ALA A 634 20.29 3.07 -44.19
N ASP A 635 19.54 3.73 -43.30
CA ASP A 635 20.10 4.61 -42.27
C ASP A 635 20.96 3.84 -41.26
N LEU A 636 20.42 2.74 -40.70
CA LEU A 636 21.14 1.89 -39.75
C LEU A 636 22.42 1.29 -40.38
N LYS A 637 22.38 0.92 -41.66
CA LYS A 637 23.56 0.42 -42.38
C LYS A 637 24.59 1.50 -42.67
N ALA A 638 24.16 2.74 -42.92
CA ALA A 638 25.08 3.86 -43.11
C ALA A 638 25.84 4.14 -41.81
N ARG A 639 25.13 4.19 -40.67
CA ARG A 639 25.72 4.37 -39.34
C ARG A 639 26.67 3.22 -38.96
N LEU A 640 26.27 1.97 -39.19
CA LEU A 640 27.14 0.81 -38.93
C LEU A 640 28.43 0.86 -39.77
N LYS A 641 28.36 1.38 -40.99
CA LYS A 641 29.52 1.54 -41.87
C LYS A 641 30.47 2.66 -41.43
N GLU A 642 29.99 3.67 -40.69
CA GLU A 642 30.86 4.70 -40.11
C GLU A 642 31.66 4.19 -38.90
N LEU A 643 31.24 3.06 -38.31
CA LEU A 643 31.89 2.45 -37.14
C LEU A 643 32.85 1.29 -37.47
N LEU A 644 32.90 0.84 -38.73
CA LEU A 644 33.74 -0.26 -39.25
C LEU A 644 34.77 0.25 -40.26
#